data_AF-A0AAD9LFG8-F1
#
_entry.id   AF-A0AAD9LFG8-F1
#
_cell.length_a   1.000
_cell.length_b   1.000
_cell.length_c   1.000
_cell.angle_alpha   90.00
_cell.angle_beta   90.00
_cell.angle_gamma   90.00
#
_symmetry.space_group_name_H-M   'P 1'
#
loop_
_entity.id
_entity.type
_entity.pdbx_description
1 polymer ?
#
loop_
_entity_poly.entity_id
_entity_poly.type
_entity_poly.pdbx_seq_one_letter_code
_entity_poly.pdbx_strand_id
1 'polypeptide(L)'
;MNFPHRSSRASLQLPNGNFAIIIAASGRPVFVALTDAEQQNCHDRVFQLLDRTLRSYDERDGQTQDGRSSAPLHHSNLDNTRWKLLKTKADASLYTERGTYTLQDQNLLGGDWQNPVTILMAGTIRGDLDEVMFGIETPDSNTFRTRMELFINQPVECAVLAELMGPTDVDPFRFLGITWVVYEHTWPIKAMVKPRDFVTLTATGTMTRANGDRIGYEVVQPARLAQCPPLPGSIIRGKVMHAVIFKQQEPGLVDVFVNTYVETQGVVLDKMIVSVTWKGNLGLWGAVKLAEMKKLQWCIDNCRSERQKEQQRLSASAVGVCTRCYERRSMMKRGNGVVLDDKDCCVLCSSPTCYRCRVERTLKVVDTDSSKLKDQLVLVCQPCLMFIQKIRPTDLAMLNHKRRLSLLVAFTFSCLFAVLAGAGSTSASEDVTTAPSSTGLVCGAQLKNIYYHGFNLQTSTVSDAAACCELCSSYSGCVLYTYFHSSSTGQSLCYLKSGAGEKTNYADSSSVTAVSAFMVSSTTAPTPTTASTPAPSTEAPSVCNEQLEGVFYNDYTLYEFSIDSAEDCCNYCAQLAGEGCVLYTLYVSRSENVKRCLLKSAAGSTTNYATSDDLTVVSAFLPASATATPKPTAACAAEGQYCGNAQGTSCCESNSYCQPWNTYYYQCIGLPDGCGNLETDVDYYGNDLSSALTLYPWLCCSLCQKTDGCNAYTFVNLDPAGPTCYMKTSSSGRVASVGALSGVPLNKTT
;
A
#
# COMPACT_ATOMS: atom_id res chain seq x y z
N MET A 1 -29.93 51.14 13.22
CA MET A 1 -30.35 50.27 14.34
C MET A 1 -29.46 49.04 14.32
N ASN A 2 -28.57 48.94 15.29
CA ASN A 2 -27.62 47.85 15.45
C ASN A 2 -28.32 46.60 16.00
N PHE A 3 -28.13 45.46 15.34
CA PHE A 3 -28.35 44.14 15.94
C PHE A 3 -27.05 43.33 15.81
N PRO A 4 -26.54 42.72 16.90
CA PRO A 4 -25.27 42.00 16.87
C PRO A 4 -25.46 40.56 16.38
N HIS A 5 -24.63 40.12 15.43
CA HIS A 5 -24.46 38.71 15.11
C HIS A 5 -23.65 38.02 16.20
N ARG A 6 -24.32 37.19 17.01
CA ARG A 6 -23.70 36.37 18.05
C ARG A 6 -23.14 35.08 17.40
N SER A 7 -21.83 35.04 17.15
CA SER A 7 -21.10 33.81 16.85
C SER A 7 -21.07 32.93 18.11
N SER A 8 -21.88 31.88 18.16
CA SER A 8 -21.79 30.86 19.21
C SER A 8 -20.55 29.99 18.96
N ARG A 9 -19.47 30.25 19.70
CA ARG A 9 -18.37 29.30 19.91
C ARG A 9 -18.84 28.30 20.96
N ALA A 10 -18.95 27.02 20.58
CA ALA A 10 -19.15 25.93 21.53
C ALA A 10 -17.78 25.32 21.89
N SER A 11 -17.36 25.53 23.13
CA SER A 11 -16.22 24.85 23.75
C SER A 11 -16.74 23.55 24.37
N LEU A 12 -16.18 22.40 24.01
CA LEU A 12 -16.48 21.11 24.67
C LEU A 12 -15.17 20.55 25.20
N GLN A 13 -15.10 20.42 26.52
CA GLN A 13 -13.97 19.91 27.27
C GLN A 13 -14.42 18.57 27.87
N LEU A 14 -13.70 17.49 27.57
CA LEU A 14 -13.93 16.17 28.19
C LEU A 14 -12.68 15.77 29.02
N PRO A 15 -12.90 15.13 30.18
CA PRO A 15 -11.84 14.67 31.06
C PRO A 15 -11.37 13.26 30.63
N ASN A 16 -10.12 12.96 31.00
CA ASN A 16 -9.40 11.69 30.87
C ASN A 16 -8.52 11.56 29.62
N GLY A 17 -7.22 11.59 29.89
CA GLY A 17 -6.15 11.54 28.91
C GLY A 17 -6.15 10.24 28.11
N ASN A 18 -6.46 10.38 26.82
CA ASN A 18 -5.92 9.60 25.73
C ASN A 18 -5.79 10.56 24.55
N PHE A 19 -4.61 10.59 23.91
CA PHE A 19 -4.33 11.45 22.77
C PHE A 19 -5.26 11.11 21.60
N ALA A 20 -6.32 11.91 21.42
CA ALA A 20 -7.22 11.82 20.28
C ALA A 20 -7.60 13.24 19.80
N ILE A 21 -6.94 13.63 18.71
CA ILE A 21 -7.45 14.43 17.58
C ILE A 21 -8.24 15.69 18.00
N ILE A 22 -7.51 16.79 18.19
CA ILE A 22 -8.10 18.14 18.13
C ILE A 22 -8.08 18.55 16.66
N ILE A 23 -9.26 18.70 16.05
CA ILE A 23 -9.41 19.60 14.89
C ILE A 23 -9.16 20.99 15.44
N ALA A 24 -7.93 21.47 15.25
CA ALA A 24 -7.56 22.75 15.77
C ALA A 24 -8.34 23.81 14.98
N ALA A 25 -9.15 24.59 15.70
CA ALA A 25 -9.77 25.84 15.25
C ALA A 25 -8.74 26.94 14.86
N SER A 26 -7.51 26.55 14.49
CA SER A 26 -6.34 27.40 14.28
C SER A 26 -5.60 27.15 12.95
N GLY A 27 -6.14 26.32 12.03
CA GLY A 27 -5.59 26.22 10.68
C GLY A 27 -4.17 25.67 10.57
N ARG A 28 -3.74 24.80 11.50
CA ARG A 28 -2.49 24.02 11.39
C ARG A 28 -2.78 22.57 11.01
N PRO A 29 -2.00 21.95 10.10
CA PRO A 29 -2.19 20.55 9.72
C PRO A 29 -1.86 19.64 10.90
N VAL A 30 -2.82 18.78 11.26
CA VAL A 30 -2.59 17.64 12.16
C VAL A 30 -2.16 16.49 11.27
N PHE A 31 -0.90 16.08 11.39
CA PHE A 31 -0.37 14.93 10.65
C PHE A 31 -0.96 13.65 11.23
N VAL A 32 -1.51 12.80 10.36
CA VAL A 32 -1.93 11.45 10.75
C VAL A 32 -0.70 10.54 10.72
N ALA A 33 -0.30 10.05 11.89
CA ALA A 33 0.74 9.03 11.99
C ALA A 33 0.10 7.66 11.73
N LEU A 34 0.63 6.93 10.76
CA LEU A 34 0.23 5.57 10.42
C LEU A 34 1.40 4.63 10.70
N THR A 35 1.07 3.41 11.11
CA THR A 35 2.03 2.30 11.15
C THR A 35 2.39 1.85 9.74
N ASP A 36 3.54 1.19 9.57
CA ASP A 36 3.98 0.66 8.25
C ASP A 36 2.94 -0.30 7.66
N ALA A 37 2.29 -1.11 8.51
CA ALA A 37 1.21 -2.01 8.09
C ALA A 37 -0.02 -1.24 7.57
N GLU A 38 -0.39 -0.14 8.22
CA GLU A 38 -1.49 0.71 7.75
C GLU A 38 -1.13 1.44 6.45
N GLN A 39 0.11 1.93 6.31
CA GLN A 39 0.58 2.54 5.06
C GLN A 39 0.58 1.55 3.89
N GLN A 40 1.00 0.30 4.13
CA GLN A 40 0.97 -0.74 3.11
C GLN A 40 -0.47 -1.12 2.72
N ASN A 41 -1.38 -1.28 3.69
CA ASN A 41 -2.79 -1.48 3.40
C ASN A 41 -3.40 -0.33 2.58
N CYS A 42 -3.01 0.91 2.89
CA CYS A 42 -3.39 2.10 2.11
C CYS A 42 -2.94 1.97 0.65
N HIS A 43 -1.69 1.57 0.43
CA HIS A 43 -1.12 1.33 -0.89
C HIS A 43 -1.90 0.24 -1.65
N ASP A 44 -2.06 -0.94 -1.06
CA ASP A 44 -2.63 -2.10 -1.75
C ASP A 44 -4.08 -1.86 -2.17
N ARG A 45 -4.89 -1.23 -1.32
CA ARG A 45 -6.27 -0.88 -1.65
C ARG A 45 -6.36 0.09 -2.84
N VAL A 46 -5.42 1.02 -2.96
CA VAL A 46 -5.39 1.97 -4.09
C VAL A 46 -5.09 1.23 -5.38
N PHE A 47 -4.08 0.36 -5.38
CA PHE A 47 -3.68 -0.40 -6.55
C PHE A 47 -4.75 -1.42 -6.98
N GLN A 48 -5.49 -2.01 -6.03
CA GLN A 48 -6.63 -2.86 -6.35
C GLN A 48 -7.71 -2.11 -7.15
N LEU A 49 -8.06 -0.89 -6.75
CA LEU A 49 -9.05 -0.08 -7.47
C LEU A 49 -8.53 0.34 -8.86
N LEU A 50 -7.24 0.71 -8.93
CA LEU A 50 -6.58 1.07 -10.18
C LEU A 50 -6.63 -0.08 -11.18
N ASP A 51 -6.21 -1.28 -10.77
CA ASP A 51 -6.17 -2.46 -11.62
C ASP A 51 -7.55 -2.84 -12.16
N ARG A 52 -8.58 -2.83 -11.29
CA ARG A 52 -9.98 -3.06 -11.68
C ARG A 52 -10.49 -2.04 -12.70
N THR A 53 -10.09 -0.77 -12.54
CA THR A 53 -10.49 0.30 -13.45
C THR A 53 -9.74 0.22 -14.78
N LEU A 54 -8.45 -0.16 -14.78
CA LEU A 54 -7.68 -0.44 -15.98
C LEU A 54 -8.27 -1.60 -16.77
N ARG A 55 -8.75 -2.66 -16.11
CA ARG A 55 -9.47 -3.75 -16.79
C ARG A 55 -10.76 -3.27 -17.45
N SER A 56 -11.55 -2.47 -16.73
CA SER A 56 -12.78 -1.86 -17.29
C SER A 56 -12.47 -0.92 -18.47
N TYR A 57 -11.32 -0.23 -18.41
CA TYR A 57 -10.82 0.59 -19.50
C TYR A 57 -10.42 -0.27 -20.72
N ASP A 58 -9.69 -1.35 -20.50
CA ASP A 58 -9.22 -2.25 -21.55
C ASP A 58 -10.39 -2.99 -22.23
N GLU A 59 -11.44 -3.37 -21.48
CA GLU A 59 -12.69 -3.89 -22.05
C GLU A 59 -13.36 -2.89 -22.99
N ARG A 60 -13.36 -1.61 -22.61
CA ARG A 60 -13.89 -0.52 -23.43
C ARG A 60 -13.01 -0.26 -24.66
N ASP A 61 -11.69 -0.30 -24.51
CA ASP A 61 -10.73 -0.08 -25.59
C ASP A 61 -10.70 -1.28 -26.57
N GLY A 62 -10.94 -2.49 -26.07
CA GLY A 62 -10.86 -3.76 -26.81
C GLY A 62 -12.13 -4.22 -27.52
N GLN A 63 -13.26 -3.52 -27.38
CA GLN A 63 -14.49 -3.79 -28.15
C GLN A 63 -14.26 -3.48 -29.64
N THR A 64 -13.76 -4.48 -30.35
CA THR A 64 -13.44 -4.43 -31.78
C THR A 64 -14.69 -4.67 -32.61
N GLN A 65 -14.95 -3.76 -33.56
CA GLN A 65 -15.72 -4.08 -34.77
C GLN A 65 -14.78 -4.83 -35.73
N ASP A 66 -15.03 -6.11 -35.97
CA ASP A 66 -14.58 -6.86 -37.14
C ASP A 66 -13.07 -6.80 -37.48
N GLY A 67 -12.20 -7.20 -36.54
CA GLY A 67 -10.87 -7.72 -36.86
C GLY A 67 -9.87 -6.79 -37.57
N ARG A 68 -10.11 -5.47 -37.57
CA ARG A 68 -9.13 -4.45 -37.97
C ARG A 68 -8.75 -3.60 -36.77
N SER A 69 -7.47 -3.18 -36.74
CA SER A 69 -6.96 -2.19 -35.78
C SER A 69 -7.83 -0.93 -35.85
N SER A 70 -8.79 -0.79 -34.93
CA SER A 70 -9.79 0.27 -34.97
C SER A 70 -9.38 1.43 -34.09
N ALA A 71 -9.63 2.66 -34.56
CA ALA A 71 -9.59 3.85 -33.74
C ALA A 71 -10.43 3.68 -32.46
N PRO A 72 -10.06 4.34 -31.34
CA PRO A 72 -10.78 4.24 -30.08
C PRO A 72 -12.28 4.49 -30.27
N LEU A 73 -13.12 3.68 -29.61
CA LEU A 73 -14.57 3.86 -29.61
C LEU A 73 -14.90 5.29 -29.16
N HIS A 74 -15.64 6.02 -30.00
CA HIS A 74 -16.04 7.37 -29.66
C HIS A 74 -16.78 7.35 -28.32
N HIS A 75 -16.40 8.24 -27.41
CA HIS A 75 -16.87 8.25 -26.03
C HIS A 75 -18.39 8.38 -25.85
N SER A 76 -19.16 8.63 -26.93
CA SER A 76 -20.64 8.63 -26.96
C SER A 76 -21.28 7.28 -27.29
N ASN A 77 -20.49 6.27 -27.68
CA ASN A 77 -20.95 5.00 -28.26
C ASN A 77 -20.59 3.81 -27.36
N LEU A 78 -20.74 3.97 -26.05
CA LEU A 78 -20.60 2.85 -25.11
C LEU A 78 -21.80 1.90 -25.19
N ASP A 79 -21.58 0.65 -24.74
CA ASP A 79 -22.61 -0.37 -24.67
C ASP A 79 -23.89 0.15 -23.99
N ASN A 80 -24.95 0.28 -24.79
CA ASN A 80 -26.22 0.83 -24.38
C ASN A 80 -27.10 -0.17 -23.60
N THR A 81 -26.64 -1.43 -23.43
CA THR A 81 -27.32 -2.43 -22.59
C THR A 81 -27.03 -2.17 -21.11
N ARG A 82 -25.75 -1.91 -20.76
CA ARG A 82 -25.32 -1.55 -19.40
C ARG A 82 -25.36 -0.05 -19.13
N TRP A 83 -24.92 0.78 -20.06
CA TRP A 83 -24.76 2.22 -19.82
C TRP A 83 -25.90 3.03 -20.42
N LYS A 84 -26.43 3.98 -19.65
CA LYS A 84 -27.37 4.99 -20.12
C LYS A 84 -26.66 6.33 -20.25
N LEU A 85 -26.46 6.78 -21.50
CA LEU A 85 -25.96 8.11 -21.79
C LEU A 85 -26.94 9.17 -21.26
N LEU A 86 -26.44 10.08 -20.42
CA LEU A 86 -27.24 11.16 -19.84
C LEU A 86 -26.89 12.52 -20.44
N LYS A 87 -25.61 12.77 -20.73
CA LYS A 87 -25.14 14.08 -21.17
C LYS A 87 -23.83 13.99 -21.93
N THR A 88 -23.63 14.89 -22.88
CA THR A 88 -22.37 15.11 -23.58
C THR A 88 -22.05 16.60 -23.61
N LYS A 89 -20.81 16.99 -23.31
CA LYS A 89 -20.31 18.38 -23.40
C LYS A 89 -18.78 18.39 -23.49
N ALA A 90 -18.23 19.24 -24.36
CA ALA A 90 -16.79 19.52 -24.41
C ALA A 90 -15.93 18.24 -24.47
N ASP A 91 -16.27 17.35 -25.42
CA ASP A 91 -15.57 16.08 -25.64
C ASP A 91 -15.58 15.14 -24.42
N ALA A 92 -16.62 15.27 -23.58
CA ALA A 92 -16.90 14.40 -22.45
C ALA A 92 -18.35 13.90 -22.49
N SER A 93 -18.57 12.61 -22.23
CA SER A 93 -19.88 11.99 -22.09
C SER A 93 -20.06 11.39 -20.70
N LEU A 94 -21.27 11.48 -20.15
CA LEU A 94 -21.68 10.99 -18.83
C LEU A 94 -22.70 9.88 -18.97
N TYR A 95 -22.47 8.80 -18.24
CA TYR A 95 -23.29 7.62 -18.22
C TYR A 95 -23.65 7.24 -16.79
N THR A 96 -24.83 6.65 -16.64
CA THR A 96 -25.22 5.93 -15.42
C THR A 96 -25.58 4.50 -15.78
N GLU A 97 -25.35 3.57 -14.87
CA GLU A 97 -25.69 2.17 -15.09
C GLU A 97 -27.22 1.96 -15.20
N ARG A 98 -27.64 1.08 -16.11
CA ARG A 98 -29.04 0.66 -16.30
C ARG A 98 -29.34 -0.50 -15.35
N GLY A 99 -30.20 -0.28 -14.37
CA GLY A 99 -30.75 -1.33 -13.51
C GLY A 99 -30.51 -1.08 -12.02
N THR A 100 -31.60 -0.92 -11.28
CA THR A 100 -31.62 -0.90 -9.82
C THR A 100 -31.78 -2.33 -9.31
N TYR A 101 -30.74 -2.84 -8.61
CA TYR A 101 -30.79 -3.75 -7.45
C TYR A 101 -29.84 -4.97 -7.38
N THR A 102 -29.26 -5.54 -8.45
CA THR A 102 -28.48 -6.79 -8.29
C THR A 102 -27.38 -7.07 -9.34
N LEU A 103 -26.69 -6.04 -9.84
CA LEU A 103 -25.34 -6.28 -10.37
C LEU A 103 -24.36 -5.81 -9.30
N GLN A 104 -23.80 -6.79 -8.59
CA GLN A 104 -22.68 -6.60 -7.69
C GLN A 104 -21.51 -6.14 -8.58
N ASP A 105 -21.38 -4.83 -8.80
CA ASP A 105 -20.27 -4.30 -9.59
C ASP A 105 -18.98 -4.77 -8.92
N GLN A 106 -18.28 -5.70 -9.58
CA GLN A 106 -17.09 -6.36 -9.04
C GLN A 106 -15.98 -5.34 -8.77
N ASN A 107 -16.12 -4.11 -9.28
CA ASN A 107 -15.20 -3.01 -9.06
C ASN A 107 -15.47 -2.23 -7.76
N LEU A 108 -16.63 -2.42 -7.12
CA LEU A 108 -16.97 -1.76 -5.86
C LEU A 108 -16.21 -2.41 -4.69
N LEU A 109 -15.28 -1.67 -4.09
CA LEU A 109 -14.46 -2.14 -2.97
C LEU A 109 -15.10 -1.81 -1.62
N GLY A 110 -15.05 -2.80 -0.71
CA GLY A 110 -15.54 -2.70 0.66
C GLY A 110 -17.07 -2.84 0.75
N GLY A 111 -17.56 -3.98 1.24
CA GLY A 111 -18.96 -4.42 1.12
C GLY A 111 -20.03 -3.69 1.95
N ASP A 112 -19.78 -2.47 2.41
CA ASP A 112 -20.64 -1.69 3.31
C ASP A 112 -21.23 -0.42 2.66
N TRP A 113 -21.43 -0.43 1.34
CA TRP A 113 -22.05 0.69 0.60
C TRP A 113 -23.58 0.68 0.71
N GLN A 114 -24.16 1.86 0.95
CA GLN A 114 -25.62 2.04 0.97
C GLN A 114 -26.11 2.74 -0.30
N ASN A 115 -26.86 2.02 -1.15
CA ASN A 115 -27.41 2.55 -2.41
C ASN A 115 -26.40 3.36 -3.25
N PRO A 116 -25.26 2.75 -3.64
CA PRO A 116 -24.25 3.44 -4.43
C PRO A 116 -24.78 3.76 -5.82
N VAL A 117 -24.54 4.99 -6.28
CA VAL A 117 -24.79 5.39 -7.68
C VAL A 117 -23.48 5.24 -8.45
N THR A 118 -23.51 4.37 -9.48
CA THR A 118 -22.40 4.14 -10.41
C THR A 118 -22.47 5.11 -11.59
N ILE A 119 -21.41 5.87 -11.79
CA ILE A 119 -21.29 6.90 -12.81
C ILE A 119 -20.02 6.66 -13.61
N LEU A 120 -20.15 6.65 -14.93
CA LEU A 120 -19.03 6.58 -15.85
C LEU A 120 -18.94 7.86 -16.66
N MET A 121 -17.73 8.40 -16.82
CA MET A 121 -17.44 9.45 -17.79
C MET A 121 -16.32 9.04 -18.71
N ALA A 122 -16.46 9.35 -20.00
CA ALA A 122 -15.43 9.08 -20.98
C ALA A 122 -15.31 10.25 -21.96
N GLY A 123 -14.13 10.45 -22.54
CA GLY A 123 -13.91 11.54 -23.48
C GLY A 123 -12.44 11.82 -23.74
N THR A 124 -12.15 12.95 -24.38
CA THR A 124 -10.78 13.31 -24.77
C THR A 124 -10.39 14.70 -24.30
N ILE A 125 -9.13 14.87 -23.90
CA ILE A 125 -8.50 16.15 -23.58
C ILE A 125 -7.44 16.46 -24.63
N ARG A 126 -7.46 17.68 -25.16
CA ARG A 126 -6.40 18.19 -26.03
C ARG A 126 -5.21 18.67 -25.20
N GLY A 127 -4.12 17.93 -25.26
CA GLY A 127 -2.88 18.18 -24.53
C GLY A 127 -2.04 16.91 -24.43
N ASP A 128 -0.81 17.05 -23.97
CA ASP A 128 0.05 15.91 -23.65
C ASP A 128 -0.24 15.42 -22.23
N LEU A 129 -0.02 14.13 -21.99
CA LEU A 129 -0.27 13.48 -20.71
C LEU A 129 0.44 14.18 -19.56
N ASP A 130 1.68 14.63 -19.75
CA ASP A 130 2.44 15.32 -18.69
C ASP A 130 1.81 16.68 -18.30
N GLU A 131 1.19 17.38 -19.25
CA GLU A 131 0.42 18.60 -18.95
C GLU A 131 -0.84 18.26 -18.16
N VAL A 132 -1.54 17.18 -18.54
CA VAL A 132 -2.74 16.72 -17.82
C VAL A 132 -2.39 16.33 -16.39
N MET A 133 -1.36 15.51 -16.21
CA MET A 133 -0.91 15.02 -14.90
C MET A 133 -0.42 16.15 -14.00
N PHE A 134 0.34 17.10 -14.53
CA PHE A 134 0.74 18.30 -13.79
C PHE A 134 -0.45 19.22 -13.46
N GLY A 135 -1.48 19.23 -14.30
CA GLY A 135 -2.72 19.95 -14.02
C GLY A 135 -3.45 19.40 -12.81
N ILE A 136 -3.59 18.07 -12.74
CA ILE A 136 -4.41 17.38 -11.72
C ILE A 136 -3.66 17.09 -10.41
N GLU A 137 -2.32 17.04 -10.40
CA GLU A 137 -1.58 16.73 -9.18
C GLU A 137 -1.93 17.72 -8.04
N THR A 138 -2.11 17.22 -6.83
CA THR A 138 -2.39 18.04 -5.64
C THR A 138 -1.60 17.55 -4.44
N PRO A 139 -0.27 17.74 -4.44
CA PRO A 139 0.61 17.23 -3.39
C PRO A 139 0.48 17.99 -2.05
N ASP A 140 -0.19 19.14 -2.01
CA ASP A 140 -0.33 19.96 -0.81
C ASP A 140 -1.74 20.56 -0.68
N SER A 141 -2.07 21.04 0.53
CA SER A 141 -3.41 21.58 0.83
C SER A 141 -3.80 22.78 -0.03
N ASN A 142 -2.85 23.63 -0.46
CA ASN A 142 -3.17 24.82 -1.26
C ASN A 142 -3.46 24.44 -2.70
N THR A 143 -2.68 23.53 -3.28
CA THR A 143 -2.94 22.98 -4.62
C THR A 143 -4.21 22.16 -4.64
N PHE A 144 -4.48 21.36 -3.59
CA PHE A 144 -5.73 20.62 -3.43
C PHE A 144 -6.94 21.54 -3.35
N ARG A 145 -6.89 22.58 -2.51
CA ARG A 145 -7.96 23.59 -2.42
C ARG A 145 -8.22 24.26 -3.76
N THR A 146 -7.17 24.74 -4.41
CA THR A 146 -7.28 25.43 -5.71
C THR A 146 -7.94 24.56 -6.77
N ARG A 147 -7.55 23.28 -6.86
CA ARG A 147 -8.19 22.32 -7.77
C ARG A 147 -9.67 22.15 -7.46
N MET A 148 -10.00 21.88 -6.20
CA MET A 148 -11.38 21.60 -5.79
C MET A 148 -12.30 22.81 -5.97
N GLU A 149 -11.84 24.01 -5.63
CA GLU A 149 -12.63 25.24 -5.85
C GLU A 149 -12.89 25.50 -7.33
N LEU A 150 -11.93 25.17 -8.21
CA LEU A 150 -12.09 25.31 -9.66
C LEU A 150 -13.02 24.24 -10.26
N PHE A 151 -12.99 23.01 -9.74
CA PHE A 151 -13.84 21.91 -10.22
C PHE A 151 -15.30 22.10 -9.80
N ILE A 152 -15.52 22.53 -8.56
CA ILE A 152 -16.88 22.65 -8.00
C ILE A 152 -17.45 24.07 -8.21
N ASN A 153 -16.59 25.05 -8.51
CA ASN A 153 -16.93 26.46 -8.63
C ASN A 153 -17.53 27.05 -7.33
N GLN A 154 -16.97 26.65 -6.19
CA GLN A 154 -17.30 27.17 -4.86
C GLN A 154 -16.12 27.00 -3.90
N PRO A 155 -16.00 27.84 -2.85
CA PRO A 155 -15.01 27.66 -1.80
C PRO A 155 -15.18 26.31 -1.10
N VAL A 156 -14.05 25.66 -0.77
CA VAL A 156 -14.06 24.39 -0.01
C VAL A 156 -13.08 24.44 1.15
N GLU A 157 -13.44 23.77 2.23
CA GLU A 157 -12.52 23.51 3.33
C GLU A 157 -11.88 22.14 3.11
N CYS A 158 -10.55 22.10 3.02
CA CYS A 158 -9.82 20.87 2.75
C CYS A 158 -8.38 20.92 3.26
N ALA A 159 -7.81 19.73 3.46
CA ALA A 159 -6.41 19.55 3.86
C ALA A 159 -5.85 18.22 3.32
N VAL A 160 -4.55 18.21 3.02
CA VAL A 160 -3.77 16.97 2.92
C VAL A 160 -3.31 16.61 4.33
N LEU A 161 -3.76 15.47 4.84
CA LEU A 161 -3.55 15.00 6.22
C LEU A 161 -2.25 14.21 6.39
N ALA A 162 -1.85 13.46 5.36
CA ALA A 162 -0.59 12.74 5.32
C ALA A 162 -0.15 12.52 3.87
N GLU A 163 1.15 12.63 3.62
CA GLU A 163 1.81 12.15 2.40
C GLU A 163 2.48 10.81 2.75
N LEU A 164 2.04 9.73 2.11
CA LEU A 164 2.56 8.37 2.30
C LEU A 164 3.63 8.04 1.24
N MET A 165 3.44 8.55 0.02
CA MET A 165 4.44 8.45 -1.04
C MET A 165 4.47 9.76 -1.83
N GLY A 166 5.68 10.19 -2.17
CA GLY A 166 5.93 11.36 -3.01
C GLY A 166 6.48 11.03 -4.39
N PRO A 167 6.70 12.08 -5.21
CA PRO A 167 7.32 12.02 -6.53
C PRO A 167 8.67 11.31 -6.57
N THR A 168 9.01 10.76 -7.74
CA THR A 168 10.32 10.15 -8.02
C THR A 168 10.85 10.61 -9.37
N ASP A 169 12.13 10.37 -9.64
CA ASP A 169 12.72 10.68 -10.95
C ASP A 169 12.05 9.90 -12.10
N VAL A 170 11.52 8.71 -11.82
CA VAL A 170 10.82 7.85 -12.80
C VAL A 170 9.35 8.24 -12.96
N ASP A 171 8.67 8.53 -11.86
CA ASP A 171 7.28 9.03 -11.84
C ASP A 171 7.20 10.36 -11.08
N PRO A 172 7.37 11.50 -11.80
CA PRO A 172 7.34 12.84 -11.21
C PRO A 172 5.98 13.26 -10.65
N PHE A 173 4.90 12.60 -11.07
CA PHE A 173 3.53 12.91 -10.64
C PHE A 173 3.02 11.94 -9.57
N ARG A 174 3.91 11.07 -9.06
CA ARG A 174 3.58 10.09 -8.03
C ARG A 174 3.17 10.78 -6.74
N PHE A 175 2.01 10.41 -6.23
CA PHE A 175 1.53 10.82 -4.93
C PHE A 175 0.66 9.71 -4.36
N LEU A 176 0.81 9.43 -3.07
CA LEU A 176 -0.16 8.67 -2.27
C LEU A 176 -0.32 9.42 -0.96
N GLY A 177 -1.55 9.77 -0.60
CA GLY A 177 -1.79 10.52 0.62
C GLY A 177 -3.21 10.40 1.14
N ILE A 178 -3.43 10.86 2.36
CA ILE A 178 -4.73 10.99 2.98
C ILE A 178 -5.19 12.43 2.82
N THR A 179 -6.38 12.62 2.27
CA THR A 179 -6.99 13.94 2.05
C THR A 179 -8.31 14.03 2.79
N TRP A 180 -8.61 15.24 3.27
CA TRP A 180 -9.89 15.57 3.88
C TRP A 180 -10.51 16.77 3.18
N VAL A 181 -11.81 16.71 2.92
CA VAL A 181 -12.57 17.79 2.31
C VAL A 181 -13.99 17.84 2.85
N VAL A 182 -14.49 19.05 3.09
CA VAL A 182 -15.89 19.32 3.41
C VAL A 182 -16.58 19.85 2.16
N TYR A 183 -17.67 19.19 1.79
CA TYR A 183 -18.57 19.62 0.75
C TYR A 183 -19.84 20.20 1.37
N GLU A 184 -20.09 21.47 1.06
CA GLU A 184 -21.35 22.14 1.39
C GLU A 184 -22.05 22.57 0.08
N HIS A 185 -23.38 22.47 0.04
CA HIS A 185 -24.15 22.94 -1.10
C HIS A 185 -24.45 24.44 -0.96
N THR A 186 -24.61 25.14 -2.09
CA THR A 186 -25.09 26.52 -2.10
C THR A 186 -26.61 26.59 -1.94
N TRP A 187 -27.13 27.77 -1.57
CA TRP A 187 -28.57 28.03 -1.58
C TRP A 187 -29.12 27.87 -3.02
N PRO A 188 -30.32 27.25 -3.22
CA PRO A 188 -31.28 26.81 -2.20
C PRO A 188 -31.06 25.40 -1.64
N ILE A 189 -30.18 24.59 -2.24
CA ILE A 189 -29.97 23.17 -1.87
C ILE A 189 -29.47 23.02 -0.43
N LYS A 190 -28.68 23.99 0.07
CA LYS A 190 -28.20 24.06 1.47
C LYS A 190 -29.31 23.89 2.52
N ALA A 191 -30.55 24.28 2.21
CA ALA A 191 -31.68 24.17 3.14
C ALA A 191 -32.20 22.73 3.30
N MET A 192 -31.90 21.84 2.34
CA MET A 192 -32.44 20.47 2.29
C MET A 192 -31.39 19.39 2.55
N VAL A 193 -30.10 19.70 2.35
CA VAL A 193 -29.01 18.72 2.42
C VAL A 193 -27.97 19.17 3.43
N LYS A 194 -27.68 18.31 4.42
CA LYS A 194 -26.63 18.53 5.41
C LYS A 194 -25.23 18.51 4.75
N PRO A 195 -24.27 19.31 5.25
CA PRO A 195 -22.89 19.26 4.77
C PRO A 195 -22.28 17.87 4.96
N ARG A 196 -21.35 17.50 4.08
CA ARG A 196 -20.65 16.22 4.15
C ARG A 196 -19.15 16.41 4.24
N ASP A 197 -18.48 15.63 5.08
CA ASP A 197 -17.03 15.51 5.04
C ASP A 197 -16.61 14.20 4.39
N PHE A 198 -15.46 14.20 3.74
CA PHE A 198 -14.86 13.04 3.11
C PHE A 198 -13.42 12.92 3.61
N VAL A 199 -13.05 11.72 4.05
CA VAL A 199 -11.66 11.35 4.34
C VAL A 199 -11.28 10.25 3.35
N THR A 200 -10.37 10.56 2.44
CA THR A 200 -10.05 9.73 1.29
C THR A 200 -8.56 9.43 1.22
N LEU A 201 -8.22 8.21 0.79
CA LEU A 201 -6.94 7.95 0.16
C LEU A 201 -6.98 8.50 -1.25
N THR A 202 -5.97 9.26 -1.62
CA THR A 202 -5.78 9.79 -2.97
C THR A 202 -4.42 9.33 -3.48
N ALA A 203 -4.39 8.79 -4.69
CA ALA A 203 -3.17 8.47 -5.38
C ALA A 203 -3.16 8.98 -6.81
N THR A 204 -2.02 9.48 -7.25
CA THR A 204 -1.77 9.86 -8.64
C THR A 204 -0.43 9.30 -9.08
N GLY A 205 -0.26 9.13 -10.38
CA GLY A 205 1.01 8.71 -10.94
C GLY A 205 0.92 8.46 -12.43
N THR A 206 2.06 8.07 -12.99
CA THR A 206 2.19 7.69 -14.39
C THR A 206 2.85 6.32 -14.52
N MET A 207 2.46 5.61 -15.58
CA MET A 207 3.01 4.32 -15.95
C MET A 207 3.13 4.23 -17.47
N THR A 208 4.05 3.41 -17.95
CA THR A 208 4.23 3.16 -19.39
C THR A 208 4.05 1.68 -19.68
N ARG A 209 3.12 1.39 -20.58
CA ARG A 209 2.63 0.07 -20.98
C ARG A 209 3.60 -0.72 -21.88
N ALA A 210 3.37 -2.02 -22.09
CA ALA A 210 4.38 -2.92 -22.74
C ALA A 210 4.35 -2.70 -24.22
N ASN A 211 3.12 -2.50 -24.67
CA ASN A 211 2.76 -1.97 -25.95
C ASN A 211 3.21 -0.50 -26.15
N GLY A 212 3.81 0.14 -25.14
CA GLY A 212 4.30 1.52 -25.19
C GLY A 212 3.28 2.59 -24.80
N ASP A 213 2.03 2.23 -24.46
CA ASP A 213 1.01 3.22 -24.10
C ASP A 213 1.43 3.98 -22.83
N ARG A 214 1.39 5.31 -22.84
CA ARG A 214 1.57 6.05 -21.59
C ARG A 214 0.23 6.26 -20.90
N ILE A 215 0.16 5.89 -19.62
CA ILE A 215 -1.03 6.06 -18.79
C ILE A 215 -0.70 6.92 -17.58
N GLY A 216 -1.54 7.91 -17.33
CA GLY A 216 -1.67 8.60 -16.06
C GLY A 216 -2.90 8.11 -15.31
N TYR A 217 -2.90 8.21 -13.99
CA TYR A 217 -4.05 7.83 -13.18
C TYR A 217 -4.28 8.78 -11.99
N GLU A 218 -5.54 8.89 -11.58
CA GLU A 218 -5.95 9.43 -10.27
C GLU A 218 -6.92 8.41 -9.63
N VAL A 219 -6.66 8.01 -8.39
CA VAL A 219 -7.49 7.07 -7.65
C VAL A 219 -7.86 7.69 -6.32
N VAL A 220 -9.14 7.65 -5.99
CA VAL A 220 -9.70 8.17 -4.75
C VAL A 220 -10.61 7.12 -4.14
N GLN A 221 -10.43 6.81 -2.87
CA GLN A 221 -11.28 5.88 -2.14
C GLN A 221 -11.37 6.24 -0.65
N PRO A 222 -12.37 5.78 0.12
CA PRO A 222 -12.49 6.10 1.54
C PRO A 222 -11.31 5.59 2.38
N ALA A 223 -10.73 6.41 3.26
CA ALA A 223 -9.53 6.04 4.03
C ALA A 223 -9.75 4.89 5.03
N ARG A 224 -10.92 4.84 5.69
CA ARG A 224 -11.25 3.88 6.77
C ARG A 224 -10.18 3.81 7.87
N LEU A 225 -9.85 4.96 8.45
CA LEU A 225 -8.83 5.08 9.49
C LEU A 225 -9.48 5.40 10.84
N ALA A 226 -9.09 4.67 11.89
CA ALA A 226 -9.56 4.91 13.25
C ALA A 226 -9.11 6.30 13.76
N GLN A 227 -7.97 6.77 13.26
CA GLN A 227 -7.37 8.09 13.50
C GLN A 227 -8.18 9.23 12.86
N CYS A 228 -9.24 8.94 12.09
CA CYS A 228 -10.08 9.94 11.42
C CYS A 228 -11.58 9.64 11.64
N PRO A 229 -12.07 9.69 12.90
CA PRO A 229 -13.47 9.42 13.20
C PRO A 229 -14.41 10.46 12.56
N PRO A 230 -15.71 10.16 12.40
CA PRO A 230 -16.70 11.13 11.96
C PRO A 230 -16.73 12.38 12.86
N LEU A 231 -16.97 13.54 12.26
CA LEU A 231 -17.02 14.81 12.98
C LEU A 231 -18.27 14.88 13.89
N PRO A 232 -18.14 15.42 15.12
CA PRO A 232 -19.30 15.66 15.96
C PRO A 232 -20.17 16.79 15.38
N GLY A 233 -21.50 16.64 15.44
CA GLY A 233 -22.46 17.69 15.04
C GLY A 233 -23.33 17.31 13.84
N SER A 234 -23.64 18.29 13.00
CA SER A 234 -24.60 18.16 11.88
C SER A 234 -23.95 17.77 10.53
N ILE A 235 -22.64 17.53 10.50
CA ILE A 235 -21.89 17.10 9.30
C ILE A 235 -21.94 15.58 9.19
N ILE A 236 -22.19 15.06 7.98
CA ILE A 236 -22.28 13.63 7.71
C ILE A 236 -21.03 13.14 6.99
N ARG A 237 -20.38 12.07 7.50
CA ARG A 237 -19.28 11.40 6.80
C ARG A 237 -19.80 10.75 5.52
N GLY A 238 -19.37 11.25 4.37
CA GLY A 238 -19.70 10.70 3.06
C GLY A 238 -18.71 9.63 2.60
N LYS A 239 -19.15 8.76 1.70
CA LYS A 239 -18.30 7.82 0.97
C LYS A 239 -18.32 8.15 -0.52
N VAL A 240 -17.14 8.33 -1.08
CA VAL A 240 -16.91 8.49 -2.51
C VAL A 240 -15.72 7.64 -2.91
N MET A 241 -15.82 7.02 -4.07
CA MET A 241 -14.73 6.27 -4.67
C MET A 241 -14.71 6.56 -6.17
N HIS A 242 -13.55 6.88 -6.72
CA HIS A 242 -13.40 7.02 -8.16
C HIS A 242 -12.00 6.66 -8.60
N ALA A 243 -11.86 6.29 -9.87
CA ALA A 243 -10.59 6.13 -10.53
C ALA A 243 -10.68 6.73 -11.93
N VAL A 244 -9.62 7.43 -12.32
CA VAL A 244 -9.47 8.10 -13.60
C VAL A 244 -8.27 7.51 -14.30
N ILE A 245 -8.44 7.12 -15.56
CA ILE A 245 -7.38 6.67 -16.47
C ILE A 245 -7.21 7.73 -17.55
N PHE A 246 -5.98 8.16 -17.76
CA PHE A 246 -5.56 9.08 -18.81
C PHE A 246 -4.59 8.38 -19.76
N LYS A 247 -5.02 8.02 -20.97
CA LYS A 247 -4.15 7.35 -21.94
C LYS A 247 -3.68 8.34 -23.01
N GLN A 248 -2.38 8.46 -23.22
CA GLN A 248 -1.85 9.19 -24.38
C GLN A 248 -2.18 8.40 -25.66
N GLN A 249 -2.99 8.99 -26.54
CA GLN A 249 -3.35 8.38 -27.83
C GLN A 249 -2.33 8.75 -28.91
N GLU A 250 -2.19 10.05 -29.12
CA GLU A 250 -1.23 10.65 -30.04
C GLU A 250 -0.71 11.96 -29.42
N PRO A 251 0.42 12.53 -29.87
CA PRO A 251 0.91 13.80 -29.36
C PRO A 251 -0.18 14.88 -29.38
N GLY A 252 -0.45 15.50 -28.24
CA GLY A 252 -1.50 16.50 -28.09
C GLY A 252 -2.92 15.97 -27.87
N LEU A 253 -3.13 14.65 -27.72
CA LEU A 253 -4.44 14.08 -27.42
C LEU A 253 -4.37 12.96 -26.35
N VAL A 254 -5.13 13.15 -25.27
CA VAL A 254 -5.26 12.20 -24.16
C VAL A 254 -6.71 11.73 -24.08
N ASP A 255 -6.90 10.41 -24.07
CA ASP A 255 -8.19 9.79 -23.78
C ASP A 255 -8.39 9.65 -22.27
N VAL A 256 -9.63 9.87 -21.81
CA VAL A 256 -10.00 9.95 -20.40
C VAL A 256 -11.13 8.99 -20.12
N PHE A 257 -10.98 8.20 -19.06
CA PHE A 257 -12.01 7.31 -18.55
C PHE A 257 -12.12 7.47 -17.04
N VAL A 258 -13.31 7.74 -16.55
CA VAL A 258 -13.60 8.01 -15.15
C VAL A 258 -14.67 7.05 -14.69
N ASN A 259 -14.37 6.21 -13.71
CA ASN A 259 -15.35 5.39 -13.03
C ASN A 259 -15.57 5.95 -11.62
N THR A 260 -16.81 6.19 -11.21
CA THR A 260 -17.15 6.88 -9.95
C THR A 260 -18.34 6.21 -9.25
N TYR A 261 -18.19 6.05 -7.94
CA TYR A 261 -19.19 5.52 -7.02
C TYR A 261 -19.44 6.53 -5.91
N VAL A 262 -20.71 6.88 -5.70
CA VAL A 262 -21.11 7.83 -4.67
C VAL A 262 -22.25 7.24 -3.84
N GLU A 263 -22.11 7.26 -2.52
CA GLU A 263 -23.16 6.80 -1.61
C GLU A 263 -24.32 7.82 -1.52
N THR A 264 -25.55 7.32 -1.60
CA THR A 264 -26.77 8.15 -1.63
C THR A 264 -27.75 7.78 -0.52
N GLN A 265 -28.67 8.70 -0.19
CA GLN A 265 -29.72 8.50 0.81
C GLN A 265 -31.12 8.44 0.16
N GLY A 266 -31.21 7.97 -1.09
CA GLY A 266 -32.47 7.71 -1.79
C GLY A 266 -32.61 8.38 -3.16
N VAL A 267 -33.58 7.91 -3.93
CA VAL A 267 -33.73 8.12 -5.39
C VAL A 267 -33.82 9.59 -5.83
N VAL A 268 -34.38 10.48 -5.00
CA VAL A 268 -34.46 11.93 -5.31
C VAL A 268 -33.08 12.58 -5.27
N LEU A 269 -32.19 12.09 -4.39
CA LEU A 269 -30.81 12.57 -4.29
C LEU A 269 -29.96 12.02 -5.44
N ASP A 270 -30.30 10.90 -6.08
CA ASP A 270 -29.50 10.31 -7.16
C ASP A 270 -29.33 11.27 -8.34
N LYS A 271 -30.42 11.89 -8.82
CA LYS A 271 -30.33 12.86 -9.93
C LYS A 271 -29.48 14.08 -9.57
N MET A 272 -29.56 14.51 -8.32
CA MET A 272 -28.74 15.59 -7.80
C MET A 272 -27.26 15.18 -7.73
N ILE A 273 -26.96 13.99 -7.20
CA ILE A 273 -25.61 13.41 -7.11
C ILE A 273 -25.00 13.24 -8.49
N VAL A 274 -25.75 12.74 -9.47
CA VAL A 274 -25.31 12.66 -10.88
C VAL A 274 -24.96 14.04 -11.41
N SER A 275 -25.79 15.06 -11.17
CA SER A 275 -25.50 16.42 -11.63
C SER A 275 -24.30 17.07 -10.92
N VAL A 276 -24.08 16.79 -9.64
CA VAL A 276 -22.94 17.29 -8.87
C VAL A 276 -21.66 16.61 -9.33
N THR A 277 -21.69 15.28 -9.46
CA THR A 277 -20.56 14.47 -9.95
C THR A 277 -20.17 14.88 -11.36
N TRP A 278 -21.14 15.08 -12.26
CA TRP A 278 -20.88 15.63 -13.60
C TRP A 278 -20.10 16.95 -13.57
N LYS A 279 -20.51 17.90 -12.73
CA LYS A 279 -19.84 19.20 -12.64
C LYS A 279 -18.41 19.05 -12.10
N GLY A 280 -18.23 18.28 -11.04
CA GLY A 280 -16.91 18.03 -10.44
C GLY A 280 -15.96 17.34 -11.41
N ASN A 281 -16.38 16.23 -12.02
CA ASN A 281 -15.56 15.46 -12.95
C ASN A 281 -15.29 16.20 -14.26
N LEU A 282 -16.21 17.07 -14.74
CA LEU A 282 -15.93 17.92 -15.90
C LEU A 282 -14.76 18.88 -15.65
N GLY A 283 -14.42 19.16 -14.38
CA GLY A 283 -13.21 19.87 -14.00
C GLY A 283 -11.92 19.21 -14.51
N LEU A 284 -11.89 17.88 -14.66
CA LEU A 284 -10.74 17.13 -15.19
C LEU A 284 -10.39 17.57 -16.62
N TRP A 285 -11.39 17.94 -17.44
CA TRP A 285 -11.16 18.48 -18.79
C TRP A 285 -10.51 19.88 -18.78
N GLY A 286 -10.41 20.52 -17.63
CA GLY A 286 -9.65 21.75 -17.40
C GLY A 286 -8.18 21.54 -17.02
N ALA A 287 -7.68 20.29 -16.97
CA ALA A 287 -6.34 19.97 -16.46
C ALA A 287 -5.20 20.76 -17.15
N VAL A 288 -5.21 20.85 -18.49
CA VAL A 288 -4.17 21.59 -19.23
C VAL A 288 -4.16 23.09 -18.87
N LYS A 289 -5.34 23.67 -18.61
CA LYS A 289 -5.45 25.06 -18.14
C LYS A 289 -4.89 25.21 -16.73
N LEU A 290 -5.11 24.22 -15.84
CA LEU A 290 -4.51 24.21 -14.50
C LEU A 290 -2.99 24.10 -14.57
N ALA A 291 -2.45 23.28 -15.47
CA ALA A 291 -1.01 23.18 -15.71
C ALA A 291 -0.43 24.54 -16.15
N GLU A 292 -1.05 25.20 -17.12
CA GLU A 292 -0.64 26.54 -17.56
C GLU A 292 -0.64 27.55 -16.40
N MET A 293 -1.67 27.53 -15.55
CA MET A 293 -1.74 28.39 -14.35
C MET A 293 -0.61 28.10 -13.36
N LYS A 294 -0.34 26.82 -13.06
CA LYS A 294 0.75 26.40 -12.16
C LYS A 294 2.12 26.82 -12.70
N LYS A 295 2.37 26.62 -13.99
CA LYS A 295 3.62 27.05 -14.64
C LYS A 295 3.79 28.57 -14.59
N LEU A 296 2.72 29.31 -14.86
CA LEU A 296 2.73 30.77 -14.81
C LEU A 296 3.03 31.27 -13.39
N GLN A 297 2.36 30.71 -12.38
CA GLN A 297 2.61 31.05 -10.97
C GLN A 297 4.09 30.81 -10.61
N TRP A 298 4.61 29.63 -10.95
CA TRP A 298 6.02 29.31 -10.70
C TRP A 298 6.98 30.28 -11.42
N CYS A 299 6.68 30.66 -12.68
CA CYS A 299 7.50 31.62 -13.42
C CYS A 299 7.50 33.02 -12.79
N ILE A 300 6.36 33.46 -12.25
CA ILE A 300 6.25 34.76 -11.57
C ILE A 300 7.18 34.78 -10.36
N ASP A 301 7.20 33.69 -9.62
CA ASP A 301 7.97 33.58 -8.39
C ASP A 301 9.47 33.38 -8.63
N ASN A 302 9.87 32.73 -9.73
CA ASN A 302 11.26 32.26 -9.93
C ASN A 302 11.97 32.80 -11.18
N CYS A 303 11.26 33.24 -12.22
CA CYS A 303 11.87 33.58 -13.52
C CYS A 303 11.94 35.09 -13.80
N ARG A 304 11.33 35.95 -12.97
CA ARG A 304 11.20 37.39 -13.24
C ARG A 304 12.54 38.07 -13.55
N SER A 305 13.55 37.86 -12.71
CA SER A 305 14.88 38.49 -12.84
C SER A 305 15.59 38.08 -14.14
N GLU A 306 15.65 36.78 -14.43
CA GLU A 306 16.32 36.27 -15.64
C GLU A 306 15.62 36.73 -16.92
N ARG A 307 14.27 36.73 -16.93
CA ARG A 307 13.51 37.23 -18.08
C ARG A 307 13.70 38.73 -18.30
N GLN A 308 13.82 39.53 -17.24
CA GLN A 308 14.15 40.95 -17.37
C GLN A 308 15.54 41.15 -18.00
N LYS A 309 16.56 40.40 -17.57
CA LYS A 309 17.93 40.46 -18.11
C LYS A 309 17.99 40.03 -19.59
N GLU A 310 17.35 38.91 -19.94
CA GLU A 310 17.30 38.41 -21.31
C GLU A 310 16.63 39.42 -22.25
N GLN A 311 15.52 40.00 -21.80
CA GLN A 311 14.80 41.03 -22.54
C GLN A 311 15.60 42.34 -22.64
N GLN A 312 16.50 42.65 -21.71
CA GLN A 312 17.45 43.77 -21.84
C GLN A 312 18.54 43.44 -22.87
N ARG A 313 19.06 42.21 -22.92
CA ARG A 313 20.09 41.79 -23.88
C ARG A 313 19.58 41.73 -25.33
N LEU A 314 18.34 41.27 -25.53
CA LEU A 314 17.67 41.22 -26.85
C LEU A 314 17.40 42.61 -27.47
N SER A 315 17.64 43.70 -26.74
CA SER A 315 17.43 45.07 -27.25
C SER A 315 18.51 45.57 -28.22
N ALA A 316 19.56 44.77 -28.49
CA ALA A 316 20.66 45.13 -29.40
C ALA A 316 20.50 44.61 -30.84
N SER A 317 19.70 43.57 -31.10
CA SER A 317 19.45 43.01 -32.45
C SER A 317 17.96 42.95 -32.74
N ALA A 318 17.43 43.95 -33.44
CA ALA A 318 16.00 44.17 -33.72
C ALA A 318 15.36 43.16 -34.70
N VAL A 319 15.54 41.85 -34.47
CA VAL A 319 14.87 40.80 -35.25
C VAL A 319 13.92 40.05 -34.32
N GLY A 320 12.61 40.17 -34.56
CA GLY A 320 11.57 39.42 -33.83
C GLY A 320 10.85 40.16 -32.69
N VAL A 321 11.16 41.43 -32.41
CA VAL A 321 10.45 42.24 -31.40
C VAL A 321 9.42 43.15 -32.09
N CYS A 322 8.17 43.12 -31.62
CA CYS A 322 7.09 43.99 -32.14
C CYS A 322 7.46 45.47 -32.01
N THR A 323 7.47 46.20 -33.13
CA THR A 323 7.86 47.62 -33.21
C THR A 323 7.09 48.50 -32.22
N ARG A 324 5.77 48.32 -32.09
CA ARG A 324 4.93 49.07 -31.14
C ARG A 324 5.30 48.80 -29.67
N CYS A 325 5.65 47.57 -29.33
CA CYS A 325 6.10 47.21 -27.98
C CYS A 325 7.51 47.77 -27.70
N TYR A 326 8.39 47.75 -28.72
CA TYR A 326 9.73 48.31 -28.64
C TYR A 326 9.72 49.84 -28.46
N GLU A 327 8.93 50.55 -29.27
CA GLU A 327 8.78 52.01 -29.17
C GLU A 327 8.23 52.42 -27.81
N ARG A 328 7.17 51.76 -27.31
CA ARG A 328 6.64 52.00 -25.95
C ARG A 328 7.72 51.82 -24.87
N ARG A 329 8.56 50.79 -25.00
CA ARG A 329 9.68 50.54 -24.09
C ARG A 329 10.77 51.60 -24.20
N SER A 330 11.08 52.07 -25.41
CA SER A 330 12.04 53.16 -25.64
C SER A 330 11.55 54.49 -25.07
N MET A 331 10.25 54.78 -25.20
CA MET A 331 9.63 55.97 -24.60
C MET A 331 9.69 55.94 -23.06
N MET A 332 9.49 54.76 -22.46
CA MET A 332 9.61 54.56 -21.01
C MET A 332 11.05 54.78 -20.50
N LYS A 333 12.07 54.43 -21.30
CA LYS A 333 13.49 54.69 -20.97
C LYS A 333 13.91 56.15 -21.13
N ARG A 334 13.23 56.93 -21.98
CA ARG A 334 13.61 58.33 -22.32
C ARG A 334 12.96 59.39 -21.44
N GLY A 335 12.21 59.03 -20.40
CA GLY A 335 11.74 59.97 -19.39
C GLY A 335 10.82 61.05 -19.94
N ASN A 336 9.55 60.71 -20.14
CA ASN A 336 8.48 61.71 -20.18
C ASN A 336 7.19 61.12 -19.60
N GLY A 337 7.10 61.08 -18.26
CA GLY A 337 5.89 61.23 -17.46
C GLY A 337 4.65 60.33 -17.68
N VAL A 338 4.60 59.42 -18.67
CA VAL A 338 3.49 58.48 -18.79
C VAL A 338 3.73 57.34 -17.83
N VAL A 339 3.17 57.46 -16.62
CA VAL A 339 3.01 56.34 -15.69
C VAL A 339 2.04 55.37 -16.36
N LEU A 340 2.57 54.39 -17.09
CA LEU A 340 1.77 53.25 -17.54
C LEU A 340 1.30 52.51 -16.28
N ASP A 341 0.00 52.20 -16.21
CA ASP A 341 -0.52 51.33 -15.16
C ASP A 341 0.28 50.02 -15.18
N ASP A 342 0.70 49.52 -14.02
CA ASP A 342 1.46 48.25 -13.90
C ASP A 342 0.69 47.10 -14.58
N LYS A 343 -0.63 47.28 -14.72
CA LYS A 343 -1.55 46.41 -15.45
C LYS A 343 -1.33 46.28 -16.95
N ASP A 344 -0.57 47.16 -17.61
CA ASP A 344 -0.28 47.09 -19.07
C ASP A 344 1.07 46.42 -19.41
N CYS A 345 1.82 46.04 -18.38
CA CYS A 345 3.12 45.39 -18.50
C CYS A 345 3.03 43.88 -18.34
N CYS A 346 3.95 43.16 -18.99
CA CYS A 346 4.05 41.72 -18.76
C CYS A 346 4.54 41.45 -17.33
N VAL A 347 3.81 40.62 -16.58
CA VAL A 347 4.11 40.24 -15.19
C VAL A 347 5.48 39.56 -14.99
N LEU A 348 6.04 38.97 -16.05
CA LEU A 348 7.33 38.26 -16.03
C LEU A 348 8.52 39.13 -16.41
N CYS A 349 8.45 39.84 -17.55
CA CYS A 349 9.59 40.59 -18.07
C CYS A 349 9.46 42.11 -17.90
N SER A 350 8.35 42.59 -17.31
CA SER A 350 8.02 43.99 -17.10
C SER A 350 8.04 44.84 -18.38
N SER A 351 7.91 44.21 -19.55
CA SER A 351 7.88 44.92 -20.83
C SER A 351 6.47 45.39 -21.15
N PRO A 352 6.29 46.63 -21.63
CA PRO A 352 4.99 47.12 -22.06
C PRO A 352 4.50 46.34 -23.27
N THR A 353 3.22 46.01 -23.28
CA THR A 353 2.61 45.22 -24.36
C THR A 353 1.58 46.04 -25.14
N CYS A 354 1.49 45.79 -26.44
CA CYS A 354 0.35 46.26 -27.24
C CYS A 354 -0.79 45.25 -27.15
N TYR A 355 -2.01 45.66 -27.54
CA TYR A 355 -3.20 44.80 -27.49
C TYR A 355 -3.07 43.45 -28.24
N ARG A 356 -2.19 43.35 -29.25
CA ARG A 356 -1.94 42.10 -29.99
C ARG A 356 -0.90 41.18 -29.35
N CYS A 357 0.01 41.75 -28.57
CA CYS A 357 1.10 40.99 -27.95
C CYS A 357 0.82 40.66 -26.48
N ARG A 358 -0.26 41.21 -25.91
CA ARG A 358 -0.69 40.95 -24.55
C ARG A 358 -1.63 39.75 -24.53
N VAL A 359 -1.44 38.88 -23.55
CA VAL A 359 -2.29 37.74 -23.29
C VAL A 359 -2.75 37.83 -21.84
N GLU A 360 -4.05 37.89 -21.64
CA GLU A 360 -4.68 37.95 -20.32
C GLU A 360 -4.78 36.54 -19.72
N ARG A 361 -4.39 36.41 -18.44
CA ARG A 361 -4.47 35.18 -17.65
C ARG A 361 -5.03 35.48 -16.28
N THR A 362 -5.78 34.53 -15.73
CA THR A 362 -6.36 34.62 -14.39
C THR A 362 -5.65 33.64 -13.48
N LEU A 363 -5.08 34.15 -12.40
CA LEU A 363 -4.48 33.37 -11.33
C LEU A 363 -5.44 33.31 -10.14
N LYS A 364 -5.38 32.21 -9.39
CA LYS A 364 -6.09 32.06 -8.11
C LYS A 364 -5.09 32.30 -7.00
N VAL A 365 -5.26 33.38 -6.25
CA VAL A 365 -4.36 33.74 -5.14
C VAL A 365 -5.14 33.70 -3.83
N VAL A 366 -4.52 33.18 -2.78
CA VAL A 366 -5.13 33.15 -1.44
C VAL A 366 -5.16 34.57 -0.90
N ASP A 367 -6.35 35.04 -0.55
CA ASP A 367 -6.56 36.30 0.13
C ASP A 367 -6.12 36.18 1.60
N THR A 368 -5.18 37.02 2.02
CA THR A 368 -4.64 37.04 3.38
C THR A 368 -5.70 37.35 4.44
N ASP A 369 -6.76 38.09 4.07
CA ASP A 369 -7.78 38.54 5.03
C ASP A 369 -8.95 37.55 5.16
N SER A 370 -9.30 36.85 4.08
CA SER A 370 -10.49 35.98 4.03
C SER A 370 -10.18 34.49 3.89
N SER A 371 -8.92 34.10 3.68
CA SER A 371 -8.48 32.71 3.37
C SER A 371 -9.16 32.09 2.15
N LYS A 372 -9.85 32.90 1.33
CA LYS A 372 -10.54 32.50 0.10
C LYS A 372 -9.65 32.74 -1.12
N LEU A 373 -9.87 31.99 -2.20
CA LEU A 373 -9.20 32.27 -3.47
C LEU A 373 -9.85 33.47 -4.17
N LYS A 374 -9.01 34.42 -4.57
CA LYS A 374 -9.39 35.58 -5.38
C LYS A 374 -8.82 35.46 -6.79
N ASP A 375 -9.61 35.89 -7.77
CA ASP A 375 -9.14 36.03 -9.14
C ASP A 375 -8.22 37.25 -9.27
N GLN A 376 -6.99 36.99 -9.69
CA GLN A 376 -6.02 38.01 -10.06
C GLN A 376 -5.78 37.94 -11.57
N LEU A 377 -6.15 39.01 -12.28
CA LEU A 377 -5.84 39.15 -13.70
C LEU A 377 -4.39 39.61 -13.87
N VAL A 378 -3.64 38.91 -14.72
CA VAL A 378 -2.25 39.24 -15.07
C VAL A 378 -2.07 39.27 -16.58
N LEU A 379 -1.19 40.16 -17.06
CA LEU A 379 -0.79 40.21 -18.46
C LEU A 379 0.53 39.47 -18.69
N VAL A 380 0.57 38.66 -19.74
CA VAL A 380 1.76 37.95 -20.19
C VAL A 380 2.04 38.34 -21.64
N CYS A 381 3.28 38.73 -21.97
CA CYS A 381 3.64 38.96 -23.36
C CYS A 381 3.84 37.63 -24.09
N GLN A 382 3.58 37.61 -25.40
CA GLN A 382 3.68 36.39 -26.19
C GLN A 382 5.03 35.65 -26.09
N PRO A 383 6.22 36.31 -26.08
CA PRO A 383 7.49 35.61 -25.83
C PRO A 383 7.59 34.92 -24.47
N CYS A 384 7.08 35.55 -23.42
CA CYS A 384 7.04 34.95 -22.09
C CYS A 384 6.01 33.83 -22.01
N LEU A 385 4.90 33.92 -22.74
CA LEU A 385 3.93 32.84 -22.84
C LEU A 385 4.53 31.60 -23.53
N MET A 386 5.25 31.80 -24.64
CA MET A 386 5.99 30.72 -25.30
C MET A 386 7.06 30.11 -24.39
N PHE A 387 7.73 30.92 -23.57
CA PHE A 387 8.67 30.44 -22.57
C PHE A 387 7.96 29.55 -21.53
N ILE A 388 6.84 30.00 -20.96
CA ILE A 388 6.03 29.22 -20.00
C ILE A 388 5.61 27.88 -20.61
N GLN A 389 5.11 27.89 -21.85
CA GLN A 389 4.65 26.68 -22.54
C GLN A 389 5.77 25.66 -22.79
N LYS A 390 7.02 26.12 -22.96
CA LYS A 390 8.18 25.25 -23.17
C LYS A 390 8.70 24.59 -21.90
N ILE A 391 8.28 25.04 -20.72
CA ILE A 391 8.72 24.43 -19.47
C ILE A 391 8.09 23.03 -19.36
N ARG A 392 8.94 22.02 -19.18
CA ARG A 392 8.49 20.64 -19.03
C ARG A 392 7.75 20.48 -17.69
N PRO A 393 6.54 19.91 -17.67
CA PRO A 393 5.80 19.72 -16.43
C PRO A 393 6.51 18.82 -15.42
N THR A 394 7.19 17.78 -15.89
CA THR A 394 7.96 16.83 -15.06
C THR A 394 9.08 17.52 -14.27
N ASP A 395 9.82 18.43 -14.90
CA ASP A 395 10.88 19.20 -14.25
C ASP A 395 10.32 20.04 -13.10
N LEU A 396 9.18 20.71 -13.32
CA LEU A 396 8.55 21.54 -12.30
C LEU A 396 7.98 20.74 -11.14
N ALA A 397 7.36 19.59 -11.42
CA ALA A 397 6.87 18.70 -10.38
C ALA A 397 8.00 18.30 -9.43
N MET A 398 9.15 17.89 -9.98
CA MET A 398 10.34 17.53 -9.19
C MET A 398 10.97 18.71 -8.46
N LEU A 399 11.06 19.89 -9.10
CA LEU A 399 11.56 21.11 -8.45
C LEU A 399 10.67 21.52 -7.27
N ASN A 400 9.35 21.47 -7.43
CA ASN A 400 8.39 21.77 -6.37
C ASN A 400 8.51 20.77 -5.23
N HIS A 401 8.66 19.47 -5.53
CA HIS A 401 8.86 18.44 -4.51
C HIS A 401 10.16 18.65 -3.72
N LYS A 402 11.29 18.87 -4.40
CA LYS A 402 12.58 19.17 -3.75
C LYS A 402 12.49 20.38 -2.85
N ARG A 403 11.83 21.45 -3.30
CA ARG A 403 11.62 22.66 -2.49
C ARG A 403 10.75 22.39 -1.25
N ARG A 404 9.71 21.55 -1.36
CA ARG A 404 8.89 21.14 -0.21
C ARG A 404 9.73 20.35 0.80
N LEU A 405 10.54 19.39 0.35
CA LEU A 405 11.46 18.65 1.22
C LEU A 405 12.45 19.59 1.92
N SER A 406 13.06 20.54 1.20
CA SER A 406 13.97 21.51 1.81
C SER A 406 13.29 22.38 2.87
N LEU A 407 12.03 22.80 2.64
CA LEU A 407 11.26 23.55 3.63
C LEU A 407 10.92 22.68 4.85
N LEU A 408 10.51 21.42 4.66
CA LEU A 408 10.27 20.47 5.75
C LEU A 408 11.53 20.27 6.59
N VAL A 409 12.68 20.06 5.94
CA VAL A 409 13.98 19.97 6.61
C VAL A 409 14.28 21.26 7.39
N ALA A 410 14.12 22.44 6.79
CA ALA A 410 14.33 23.72 7.49
C ALA A 410 13.37 23.92 8.70
N PHE A 411 12.13 23.46 8.60
CA PHE A 411 11.16 23.46 9.71
C PHE A 411 11.56 22.49 10.81
N THR A 412 11.97 21.26 10.47
CA THR A 412 12.47 20.28 11.46
C THR A 412 13.72 20.80 12.17
N PHE A 413 14.68 21.39 11.44
CA PHE A 413 15.84 22.04 12.05
C PHE A 413 15.44 23.21 12.94
N SER A 414 14.48 24.05 12.54
CA SER A 414 14.01 25.17 13.36
C SER A 414 13.27 24.72 14.63
N CYS A 415 12.47 23.63 14.55
CA CYS A 415 11.86 22.98 15.71
C CYS A 415 12.91 22.31 16.60
N LEU A 416 13.92 21.66 16.01
CA LEU A 416 15.03 21.05 16.74
C LEU A 416 15.87 22.12 17.45
N PHE A 417 16.12 23.28 16.84
CA PHE A 417 16.78 24.43 17.48
C PHE A 417 15.95 25.02 18.64
N ALA A 418 14.62 25.05 18.53
CA ALA A 418 13.74 25.46 19.62
C ALA A 418 13.74 24.47 20.80
N VAL A 419 13.98 23.17 20.54
CA VAL A 419 14.12 22.12 21.56
C VAL A 419 15.55 22.07 22.13
N LEU A 420 16.57 22.31 21.31
CA LEU A 420 17.99 22.28 21.68
C LEU A 420 18.48 23.54 22.40
N ALA A 421 17.69 24.62 22.45
CA ALA A 421 17.95 25.75 23.35
C ALA A 421 17.85 25.39 24.86
N GLY A 422 17.53 24.13 25.21
CA GLY A 422 17.42 23.64 26.58
C GLY A 422 18.33 22.46 26.95
N ALA A 423 19.22 21.95 26.08
CA ALA A 423 20.11 20.86 26.46
C ALA A 423 21.44 20.88 25.68
N GLY A 424 22.53 20.80 26.43
CA GLY A 424 23.90 20.89 25.95
C GLY A 424 24.31 19.78 24.98
N SER A 425 25.24 20.17 24.11
CA SER A 425 25.90 19.41 23.05
C SER A 425 26.63 18.14 23.50
N THR A 426 26.61 17.11 22.67
CA THR A 426 27.83 16.36 22.26
C THR A 426 27.66 15.83 20.83
N SER A 427 28.72 15.94 20.06
CA SER A 427 28.86 15.58 18.64
C SER A 427 29.43 14.17 18.49
N ALA A 428 28.98 13.41 17.48
CA ALA A 428 29.84 12.46 16.77
C ALA A 428 29.26 12.20 15.37
N SER A 429 30.12 12.37 14.37
CA SER A 429 29.89 12.09 12.95
C SER A 429 30.47 10.73 12.62
N GLU A 430 29.83 9.95 11.73
CA GLU A 430 30.57 9.07 10.82
C GLU A 430 29.74 8.71 9.58
N ASP A 431 30.42 8.75 8.45
CA ASP A 431 30.00 8.54 7.08
C ASP A 431 30.56 7.17 6.64
N VAL A 432 29.75 6.27 6.07
CA VAL A 432 30.27 5.04 5.46
C VAL A 432 29.49 4.74 4.17
N THR A 433 30.15 5.03 3.06
CA THR A 433 29.91 4.43 1.75
C THR A 433 30.55 3.04 1.71
N THR A 434 29.85 1.99 1.27
CA THR A 434 30.49 0.74 0.82
C THR A 434 29.72 0.03 -0.31
N ALA A 435 30.48 -0.48 -1.27
CA ALA A 435 30.08 -1.24 -2.46
C ALA A 435 29.67 -2.69 -2.12
N PRO A 436 28.96 -3.43 -3.00
CA PRO A 436 28.37 -4.73 -2.67
C PRO A 436 29.41 -5.86 -2.71
N SER A 437 29.28 -6.79 -1.75
CA SER A 437 30.00 -8.07 -1.69
C SER A 437 28.98 -9.20 -1.86
N SER A 438 29.27 -10.17 -2.74
CA SER A 438 28.32 -11.20 -3.19
C SER A 438 28.00 -12.23 -2.11
N THR A 439 26.73 -12.35 -1.74
CA THR A 439 26.19 -13.45 -0.91
C THR A 439 25.94 -14.67 -1.79
N GLY A 440 26.34 -15.86 -1.33
CA GLY A 440 26.18 -17.14 -2.05
C GLY A 440 24.73 -17.67 -2.11
N LEU A 441 23.75 -16.79 -2.24
CA LEU A 441 22.32 -17.11 -2.30
C LEU A 441 21.87 -17.25 -3.76
N VAL A 442 21.11 -18.30 -4.05
CA VAL A 442 20.48 -18.52 -5.37
C VAL A 442 18.96 -18.46 -5.22
N CYS A 443 18.24 -18.21 -6.30
CA CYS A 443 16.78 -18.18 -6.21
C CYS A 443 16.20 -19.59 -6.17
N GLY A 444 15.29 -19.81 -5.23
CA GLY A 444 14.50 -21.02 -5.11
C GLY A 444 13.47 -21.16 -6.23
N ALA A 445 12.57 -22.12 -6.08
CA ALA A 445 11.56 -22.41 -7.09
C ALA A 445 10.69 -21.18 -7.39
N GLN A 446 10.55 -20.84 -8.68
CA GLN A 446 9.69 -19.74 -9.13
C GLN A 446 8.21 -20.07 -8.94
N LEU A 447 7.55 -19.26 -8.12
CA LEU A 447 6.12 -19.27 -7.88
C LEU A 447 5.43 -18.46 -8.98
N LYS A 448 5.03 -19.15 -10.05
CA LYS A 448 4.34 -18.54 -11.18
C LYS A 448 2.96 -18.04 -10.77
N ASN A 449 2.61 -16.87 -11.29
CA ASN A 449 1.41 -16.10 -11.04
C ASN A 449 1.24 -15.59 -9.61
N ILE A 450 2.25 -15.73 -8.74
CA ILE A 450 2.16 -15.31 -7.35
C ILE A 450 2.86 -13.97 -7.16
N TYR A 451 2.12 -13.00 -6.64
CA TYR A 451 2.63 -11.69 -6.21
C TYR A 451 2.54 -11.60 -4.69
N TYR A 452 3.65 -11.33 -4.01
CA TYR A 452 3.66 -11.04 -2.57
C TYR A 452 3.56 -9.53 -2.34
N HIS A 453 2.64 -9.09 -1.47
CA HIS A 453 2.46 -7.70 -1.06
C HIS A 453 3.44 -7.32 0.06
N GLY A 454 3.71 -6.03 0.24
CA GLY A 454 4.53 -5.52 1.35
C GLY A 454 6.02 -5.92 1.34
N PHE A 455 6.71 -5.52 2.41
CA PHE A 455 8.13 -5.82 2.72
C PHE A 455 9.14 -5.46 1.61
N ASN A 456 8.83 -4.48 0.76
CA ASN A 456 9.71 -4.05 -0.33
C ASN A 456 10.94 -3.30 0.21
N LEU A 457 12.13 -3.83 -0.07
CA LEU A 457 13.41 -3.18 0.16
C LEU A 457 13.76 -2.21 -0.98
N GLN A 458 13.53 -2.64 -2.22
CA GLN A 458 13.80 -1.85 -3.41
C GLN A 458 12.88 -2.29 -4.55
N THR A 459 12.55 -1.34 -5.43
CA THR A 459 11.83 -1.61 -6.69
C THR A 459 12.69 -1.19 -7.87
N SER A 460 12.85 -2.08 -8.84
CA SER A 460 13.64 -1.86 -10.05
C SER A 460 12.86 -2.31 -11.28
N THR A 461 13.15 -1.74 -12.45
CA THR A 461 12.64 -2.26 -13.72
C THR A 461 13.60 -3.33 -14.25
N VAL A 462 13.06 -4.45 -14.73
CA VAL A 462 13.86 -5.59 -15.22
C VAL A 462 13.22 -6.21 -16.46
N SER A 463 13.97 -7.00 -17.24
CA SER A 463 13.43 -7.67 -18.42
C SER A 463 12.51 -8.85 -18.07
N ASP A 464 12.82 -9.56 -17.00
CA ASP A 464 12.17 -10.83 -16.63
C ASP A 464 12.43 -11.18 -15.16
N ALA A 465 11.82 -12.29 -14.71
CA ALA A 465 11.97 -12.79 -13.34
C ALA A 465 13.40 -13.28 -13.01
N ALA A 466 14.20 -13.67 -14.00
CA ALA A 466 15.59 -14.09 -13.78
C ALA A 466 16.50 -12.88 -13.51
N ALA A 467 16.30 -11.77 -14.22
CA ALA A 467 16.96 -10.51 -13.90
C ALA A 467 16.58 -10.00 -12.49
N CYS A 468 15.32 -10.22 -12.07
CA CYS A 468 14.88 -9.89 -10.71
C CYS A 468 15.56 -10.75 -9.63
N CYS A 469 15.77 -12.02 -9.95
CA CYS A 469 16.52 -12.97 -9.12
C CYS A 469 17.97 -12.52 -8.91
N GLU A 470 18.68 -12.15 -9.97
CA GLU A 470 20.07 -11.67 -9.88
C GLU A 470 20.17 -10.42 -9.00
N LEU A 471 19.26 -9.46 -9.17
CA LEU A 471 19.18 -8.29 -8.32
C LEU A 471 19.00 -8.66 -6.84
N CYS A 472 18.07 -9.56 -6.52
CA CYS A 472 17.82 -10.00 -5.15
C CYS A 472 19.02 -10.74 -4.55
N SER A 473 19.69 -11.59 -5.33
CA SER A 473 20.90 -12.29 -4.89
C SER A 473 22.04 -11.33 -4.50
N SER A 474 22.12 -10.17 -5.16
CA SER A 474 23.14 -9.16 -4.90
C SER A 474 22.75 -8.15 -3.81
N TYR A 475 21.47 -8.09 -3.43
CA TYR A 475 20.94 -7.08 -2.52
C TYR A 475 20.88 -7.60 -1.08
N SER A 476 21.71 -7.02 -0.20
CA SER A 476 21.76 -7.41 1.21
C SER A 476 20.40 -7.24 1.89
N GLY A 477 19.93 -8.30 2.55
CA GLY A 477 18.62 -8.35 3.21
C GLY A 477 17.46 -8.79 2.31
N CYS A 478 17.67 -9.03 1.01
CA CYS A 478 16.63 -9.57 0.14
C CYS A 478 16.39 -11.06 0.42
N VAL A 479 15.21 -11.36 0.97
CA VAL A 479 14.76 -12.71 1.33
C VAL A 479 13.94 -13.34 0.20
N LEU A 480 13.22 -12.53 -0.57
CA LEU A 480 12.50 -12.96 -1.77
C LEU A 480 12.34 -11.80 -2.75
N TYR A 481 12.07 -12.12 -4.00
CA TYR A 481 11.64 -11.13 -4.98
C TYR A 481 10.25 -11.44 -5.51
N THR A 482 9.55 -10.40 -5.95
CA THR A 482 8.35 -10.51 -6.77
C THR A 482 8.59 -9.76 -8.06
N TYR A 483 8.69 -10.50 -9.15
CA TYR A 483 8.57 -9.97 -10.49
C TYR A 483 7.09 -9.80 -10.82
N PHE A 484 6.74 -8.66 -11.36
CA PHE A 484 5.41 -8.35 -11.84
C PHE A 484 5.54 -7.80 -13.24
N HIS A 485 4.93 -8.49 -14.19
CA HIS A 485 4.76 -8.00 -15.54
C HIS A 485 3.28 -7.88 -15.81
N SER A 486 2.85 -6.72 -16.23
CA SER A 486 1.52 -6.56 -16.78
C SER A 486 1.65 -6.40 -18.29
N SER A 487 1.00 -7.24 -19.08
CA SER A 487 0.88 -7.01 -20.52
C SER A 487 0.00 -5.79 -20.83
N SER A 488 -0.95 -5.46 -19.94
CA SER A 488 -1.68 -4.21 -20.05
C SER A 488 -0.74 -3.06 -19.74
N THR A 489 0.07 -3.10 -18.67
CA THR A 489 0.93 -1.99 -18.25
C THR A 489 2.42 -2.07 -18.54
N GLY A 490 2.89 -3.06 -19.30
CA GLY A 490 4.29 -3.33 -19.71
C GLY A 490 5.43 -3.23 -18.78
N GLN A 491 5.11 -2.83 -17.58
CA GLN A 491 6.04 -2.65 -16.54
C GLN A 491 6.32 -4.04 -16.05
N SER A 492 7.54 -4.45 -16.36
CA SER A 492 8.23 -5.54 -15.71
C SER A 492 8.96 -4.95 -14.50
N LEU A 493 8.29 -4.98 -13.36
CA LEU A 493 8.79 -4.49 -12.09
C LEU A 493 9.34 -5.65 -11.28
N CYS A 494 10.49 -5.43 -10.69
CA CYS A 494 11.13 -6.30 -9.72
C CYS A 494 11.02 -5.66 -8.35
N TYR A 495 10.29 -6.31 -7.45
CA TYR A 495 10.20 -5.93 -6.05
C TYR A 495 11.11 -6.84 -5.23
N LEU A 496 12.23 -6.29 -4.76
CA LEU A 496 13.14 -6.94 -3.82
C LEU A 496 12.55 -6.81 -2.43
N LYS A 497 12.46 -7.90 -1.66
CA LYS A 497 11.71 -7.90 -0.41
C LYS A 497 12.48 -8.55 0.74
N SER A 498 12.33 -8.00 1.94
CA SER A 498 12.88 -8.54 3.19
C SER A 498 12.01 -9.62 3.83
N GLY A 499 10.82 -9.86 3.30
CA GLY A 499 9.87 -10.83 3.83
C GLY A 499 8.66 -11.03 2.90
N ALA A 500 7.79 -11.98 3.24
CA ALA A 500 6.60 -12.31 2.48
C ALA A 500 5.34 -11.75 3.15
N GLY A 501 4.62 -10.85 2.47
CA GLY A 501 3.29 -10.40 2.91
C GLY A 501 2.16 -11.24 2.32
N GLU A 502 0.96 -10.69 2.31
CA GLU A 502 -0.21 -11.33 1.69
C GLU A 502 0.06 -11.62 0.20
N LYS A 503 -0.46 -12.73 -0.33
CA LYS A 503 -0.21 -13.11 -1.74
C LYS A 503 -1.47 -12.96 -2.59
N THR A 504 -1.31 -12.43 -3.80
CA THR A 504 -2.34 -12.49 -4.86
C THR A 504 -1.91 -13.48 -5.93
N ASN A 505 -2.85 -14.34 -6.34
CA ASN A 505 -2.66 -15.26 -7.44
C ASN A 505 -3.28 -14.67 -8.71
N TYR A 506 -2.47 -14.51 -9.75
CA TYR A 506 -2.83 -14.01 -11.07
C TYR A 506 -3.01 -15.15 -12.09
N ALA A 507 -3.23 -16.40 -11.67
CA ALA A 507 -3.31 -17.55 -12.58
C ALA A 507 -4.45 -17.42 -13.60
N ASP A 508 -5.54 -16.75 -13.24
CA ASP A 508 -6.67 -16.48 -14.13
C ASP A 508 -6.48 -15.20 -14.95
N SER A 509 -5.36 -14.51 -14.78
CA SER A 509 -5.06 -13.27 -15.50
C SER A 509 -4.35 -13.60 -16.82
N SER A 510 -5.01 -13.31 -17.93
CA SER A 510 -4.37 -13.29 -19.25
C SER A 510 -3.45 -12.09 -19.43
N SER A 511 -3.55 -11.09 -18.55
CA SER A 511 -2.88 -9.80 -18.70
C SER A 511 -1.76 -9.53 -17.70
N VAL A 512 -1.63 -10.31 -16.62
CA VAL A 512 -0.61 -10.11 -15.57
C VAL A 512 0.16 -11.41 -15.34
N THR A 513 1.48 -11.32 -15.42
CA THR A 513 2.44 -12.35 -15.07
C THR A 513 3.18 -11.91 -13.80
N ALA A 514 2.77 -12.43 -12.66
CA ALA A 514 3.57 -12.31 -11.43
C ALA A 514 4.47 -13.54 -11.28
N VAL A 515 5.71 -13.39 -10.84
CA VAL A 515 6.60 -14.51 -10.52
C VAL A 515 7.36 -14.13 -9.28
N SER A 516 7.22 -14.90 -8.20
CA SER A 516 7.99 -14.67 -6.99
C SER A 516 8.92 -15.85 -6.69
N ALA A 517 10.07 -15.59 -6.10
CA ALA A 517 10.91 -16.67 -5.57
C ALA A 517 11.67 -16.21 -4.33
N PHE A 518 11.83 -17.12 -3.39
CA PHE A 518 12.61 -16.91 -2.18
C PHE A 518 14.08 -17.23 -2.46
N MET A 519 14.99 -16.52 -1.79
CA MET A 519 16.42 -16.82 -1.82
C MET A 519 16.70 -18.08 -1.00
N VAL A 520 17.48 -19.00 -1.56
CA VAL A 520 17.88 -20.28 -0.93
C VAL A 520 19.39 -20.42 -0.97
N SER A 521 19.97 -21.14 0.00
CA SER A 521 21.40 -21.45 -0.01
C SER A 521 21.74 -22.52 -1.05
N SER A 522 22.85 -22.37 -1.77
CA SER A 522 23.31 -23.39 -2.72
C SER A 522 23.85 -24.63 -1.97
N THR A 523 23.08 -25.70 -1.91
CA THR A 523 23.55 -26.98 -1.35
C THR A 523 23.89 -27.96 -2.48
N THR A 524 25.17 -28.24 -2.67
CA THR A 524 25.67 -29.37 -3.47
C THR A 524 25.32 -30.68 -2.76
N ALA A 525 24.63 -31.57 -3.48
CA ALA A 525 24.22 -32.89 -3.00
C ALA A 525 25.42 -33.81 -2.70
N PRO A 526 25.39 -34.62 -1.62
CA PRO A 526 26.22 -35.80 -1.50
C PRO A 526 25.48 -37.08 -1.93
N THR A 527 26.21 -37.89 -2.69
CA THR A 527 25.95 -39.26 -3.18
C THR A 527 25.58 -40.24 -2.06
N PRO A 528 24.72 -41.26 -2.31
CA PRO A 528 24.17 -42.13 -1.27
C PRO A 528 25.18 -43.16 -0.75
N THR A 529 25.18 -43.41 0.56
CA THR A 529 25.79 -44.60 1.17
C THR A 529 24.79 -45.31 2.06
N THR A 530 24.75 -46.63 1.90
CA THR A 530 23.83 -47.64 2.42
C THR A 530 23.84 -47.85 3.95
N ALA A 531 22.63 -47.94 4.50
CA ALA A 531 22.09 -48.87 5.52
C ALA A 531 22.87 -49.22 6.80
N SER A 532 22.20 -49.08 7.96
CA SER A 532 21.84 -50.23 8.83
C SER A 532 20.92 -49.83 10.00
N THR A 533 19.80 -50.54 10.13
CA THR A 533 18.84 -50.52 11.26
C THR A 533 19.41 -51.26 12.50
N PRO A 534 19.01 -50.85 13.72
CA PRO A 534 18.62 -51.85 14.73
C PRO A 534 17.22 -51.61 15.33
N ALA A 535 16.63 -52.72 15.79
CA ALA A 535 15.27 -52.93 16.29
C ALA A 535 15.10 -52.53 17.78
N PRO A 536 13.86 -52.55 18.33
CA PRO A 536 13.41 -51.72 19.46
C PRO A 536 13.59 -52.38 20.85
N SER A 537 13.70 -51.56 21.90
CA SER A 537 13.56 -51.98 23.30
C SER A 537 12.42 -51.24 24.01
N THR A 538 11.66 -52.02 24.76
CA THR A 538 10.41 -51.70 25.47
C THR A 538 10.69 -51.04 26.82
N GLU A 539 10.17 -49.83 27.07
CA GLU A 539 10.09 -49.26 28.43
C GLU A 539 8.78 -48.47 28.62
N ALA A 540 8.30 -48.44 29.88
CA ALA A 540 6.97 -47.99 30.33
C ALA A 540 6.74 -46.47 30.15
N PRO A 541 5.49 -45.96 30.18
CA PRO A 541 5.20 -44.59 29.75
C PRO A 541 5.74 -43.58 30.76
N SER A 542 6.83 -42.90 30.39
CA SER A 542 7.36 -41.75 31.11
C SER A 542 6.36 -40.59 31.08
N VAL A 543 6.25 -39.85 32.18
CA VAL A 543 5.40 -38.65 32.32
C VAL A 543 5.84 -37.54 31.37
N CYS A 544 7.07 -37.60 30.86
CA CYS A 544 7.59 -36.77 29.78
C CYS A 544 7.69 -37.57 28.48
N ASN A 545 7.67 -36.85 27.36
CA ASN A 545 7.98 -37.38 26.04
C ASN A 545 9.41 -37.97 25.99
N GLU A 546 9.73 -38.66 24.90
CA GLU A 546 11.03 -39.28 24.66
C GLU A 546 12.20 -38.29 24.86
N GLN A 547 13.27 -38.75 25.51
CA GLN A 547 14.41 -37.91 25.87
C GLN A 547 15.26 -37.58 24.64
N LEU A 548 15.59 -36.30 24.50
CA LEU A 548 16.44 -35.76 23.44
C LEU A 548 17.86 -35.60 23.98
N GLU A 549 18.77 -36.50 23.58
CA GLU A 549 20.16 -36.47 23.99
C GLU A 549 20.96 -35.39 23.25
N GLY A 550 21.81 -34.67 23.99
CA GLY A 550 22.72 -33.67 23.44
C GLY A 550 22.06 -32.34 23.06
N VAL A 551 20.75 -32.16 23.21
CA VAL A 551 20.09 -30.91 22.82
C VAL A 551 19.90 -30.00 24.04
N PHE A 552 20.58 -28.87 24.08
CA PHE A 552 20.39 -27.84 25.11
C PHE A 552 19.50 -26.73 24.58
N TYR A 553 18.38 -26.47 25.23
CA TYR A 553 17.52 -25.33 24.92
C TYR A 553 18.03 -24.09 25.68
N ASN A 554 18.43 -23.05 24.96
CA ASN A 554 18.82 -21.76 25.51
C ASN A 554 17.57 -20.95 25.84
N ASP A 555 17.68 -20.07 26.85
CA ASP A 555 16.62 -19.15 27.26
C ASP A 555 15.41 -19.81 27.96
N TYR A 556 14.46 -18.97 28.40
CA TYR A 556 13.17 -19.34 29.01
C TYR A 556 13.22 -20.25 30.24
N THR A 557 14.35 -20.24 30.98
CA THR A 557 14.49 -20.95 32.25
C THR A 557 13.61 -20.30 33.31
N LEU A 558 12.63 -21.04 33.82
CA LEU A 558 11.78 -20.66 34.94
C LEU A 558 12.48 -20.91 36.28
N TYR A 559 13.05 -22.10 36.42
CA TYR A 559 13.71 -22.55 37.64
C TYR A 559 14.97 -23.33 37.31
N GLU A 560 15.98 -23.18 38.16
CA GLU A 560 17.24 -23.91 38.07
C GLU A 560 17.64 -24.43 39.45
N PHE A 561 17.99 -25.71 39.52
CA PHE A 561 18.46 -26.34 40.76
C PHE A 561 19.31 -27.57 40.46
N SER A 562 20.06 -28.03 41.46
CA SER A 562 20.94 -29.20 41.34
C SER A 562 20.15 -30.49 41.58
N ILE A 563 20.16 -31.40 40.61
CA ILE A 563 19.58 -32.74 40.72
C ILE A 563 20.31 -33.72 39.80
N ASP A 564 20.24 -35.00 40.14
CA ASP A 564 21.10 -36.04 39.57
C ASP A 564 20.34 -36.97 38.60
N SER A 565 19.02 -36.81 38.48
CA SER A 565 18.13 -37.67 37.72
C SER A 565 17.29 -36.87 36.73
N ALA A 566 17.32 -37.29 35.45
CA ALA A 566 16.47 -36.73 34.41
C ALA A 566 14.98 -37.01 34.67
N GLU A 567 14.67 -38.15 35.30
CA GLU A 567 13.30 -38.50 35.70
C GLU A 567 12.76 -37.58 36.79
N ASP A 568 13.59 -37.24 37.78
CA ASP A 568 13.16 -36.29 38.82
C ASP A 568 12.98 -34.89 38.24
N CYS A 569 13.89 -34.46 37.35
CA CYS A 569 13.77 -33.20 36.61
C CYS A 569 12.48 -33.13 35.76
N CYS A 570 12.11 -34.25 35.12
CA CYS A 570 10.83 -34.43 34.44
C CYS A 570 9.63 -34.27 35.38
N ASN A 571 9.64 -34.96 36.52
CA ASN A 571 8.55 -34.93 37.49
C ASN A 571 8.32 -33.53 38.07
N TYR A 572 9.39 -32.77 38.32
CA TYR A 572 9.28 -31.38 38.75
C TYR A 572 8.69 -30.47 37.68
N CYS A 573 9.06 -30.64 36.40
CA CYS A 573 8.42 -29.90 35.33
C CYS A 573 6.92 -30.24 35.23
N ALA A 574 6.57 -31.53 35.33
CA ALA A 574 5.19 -32.00 35.27
C ALA A 574 4.31 -31.39 36.39
N GLN A 575 4.84 -31.28 37.60
CA GLN A 575 4.14 -30.62 38.72
C GLN A 575 3.91 -29.13 38.46
N LEU A 576 4.86 -28.46 37.80
CA LEU A 576 4.81 -27.03 37.47
C LEU A 576 4.20 -26.75 36.08
N ALA A 577 3.56 -27.74 35.44
CA ALA A 577 2.92 -27.57 34.14
C ALA A 577 1.83 -26.50 34.17
N GLY A 578 1.07 -26.42 35.28
CA GLY A 578 0.06 -25.37 35.50
C GLY A 578 0.64 -23.97 35.71
N GLU A 579 1.93 -23.87 36.03
CA GLU A 579 2.69 -22.62 36.17
C GLU A 579 3.50 -22.30 34.90
N GLY A 580 3.31 -23.08 33.83
CA GLY A 580 3.89 -22.84 32.52
C GLY A 580 5.19 -23.60 32.23
N CYS A 581 5.57 -24.61 33.02
CA CYS A 581 6.67 -25.51 32.62
C CYS A 581 6.22 -26.40 31.47
N VAL A 582 6.97 -26.40 30.36
CA VAL A 582 6.65 -27.22 29.17
C VAL A 582 7.76 -28.22 28.82
N LEU A 583 8.99 -27.99 29.28
CA LEU A 583 10.12 -28.88 29.10
C LEU A 583 11.18 -28.70 30.20
N TYR A 584 12.04 -29.69 30.36
CA TYR A 584 13.25 -29.57 31.19
C TYR A 584 14.52 -29.80 30.37
N THR A 585 15.64 -29.30 30.87
CA THR A 585 17.00 -29.59 30.37
C THR A 585 17.90 -29.91 31.55
N LEU A 586 18.40 -31.13 31.61
CA LEU A 586 19.42 -31.56 32.57
C LEU A 586 20.77 -31.53 31.87
N TYR A 587 21.75 -30.82 32.44
CA TYR A 587 23.13 -30.94 32.01
C TYR A 587 24.06 -31.32 33.16
N VAL A 588 25.03 -32.17 32.83
CA VAL A 588 26.01 -32.74 33.75
C VAL A 588 27.41 -32.50 33.16
N SER A 589 28.21 -31.67 33.82
CA SER A 589 29.63 -31.46 33.49
C SER A 589 30.50 -32.40 34.32
N ARG A 590 31.37 -33.18 33.67
CA ARG A 590 32.32 -34.08 34.35
C ARG A 590 33.51 -33.34 34.94
N SER A 591 34.04 -32.34 34.25
CA SER A 591 35.21 -31.58 34.67
C SER A 591 34.93 -30.67 35.86
N GLU A 592 33.75 -30.04 35.91
CA GLU A 592 33.36 -29.10 36.96
C GLU A 592 32.55 -29.76 38.09
N ASN A 593 32.17 -31.04 37.92
CA ASN A 593 31.30 -31.79 38.83
C ASN A 593 29.97 -31.05 39.11
N VAL A 594 29.44 -30.36 38.09
CA VAL A 594 28.20 -29.57 38.15
C VAL A 594 27.07 -30.34 37.48
N LYS A 595 25.94 -30.48 38.19
CA LYS A 595 24.70 -31.06 37.69
C LYS A 595 23.57 -30.05 37.89
N ARG A 596 22.87 -29.68 36.82
CA ARG A 596 21.80 -28.68 36.89
C ARG A 596 20.62 -29.09 36.03
N CYS A 597 19.43 -29.03 36.63
CA CYS A 597 18.15 -29.16 35.99
C CYS A 597 17.54 -27.78 35.79
N LEU A 598 17.15 -27.50 34.55
CA LEU A 598 16.54 -26.26 34.11
C LEU A 598 15.12 -26.56 33.66
N LEU A 599 14.14 -26.03 34.38
CA LEU A 599 12.74 -26.08 34.02
C LEU A 599 12.42 -24.88 33.13
N LYS A 600 11.77 -25.09 31.99
CA LYS A 600 11.63 -24.06 30.97
C LYS A 600 10.19 -23.89 30.51
N SER A 601 9.83 -22.65 30.21
CA SER A 601 8.49 -22.28 29.70
C SER A 601 8.34 -22.34 28.19
N ALA A 602 9.44 -22.45 27.45
CA ALA A 602 9.46 -22.63 26.00
C ALA A 602 10.80 -23.22 25.54
N ALA A 603 10.82 -23.77 24.32
CA ALA A 603 12.02 -24.37 23.72
C ALA A 603 13.12 -23.34 23.37
N GLY A 604 12.81 -22.11 23.00
CA GLY A 604 13.85 -21.13 22.65
C GLY A 604 14.82 -21.61 21.56
N SER A 605 16.05 -21.09 21.55
CA SER A 605 17.09 -21.48 20.59
C SER A 605 17.87 -22.71 21.10
N THR A 606 18.44 -23.55 20.22
CA THR A 606 19.14 -24.78 20.67
C THR A 606 20.65 -24.74 20.44
N THR A 607 21.38 -25.34 21.37
CA THR A 607 22.81 -25.66 21.25
C THR A 607 22.99 -27.17 21.30
N ASN A 608 23.71 -27.75 20.34
CA ASN A 608 23.94 -29.19 20.26
C ASN A 608 25.27 -29.57 20.94
N TYR A 609 25.18 -30.45 21.94
CA TYR A 609 26.26 -31.04 22.73
C TYR A 609 26.34 -32.57 22.56
N ALA A 610 25.70 -33.15 21.54
CA ALA A 610 25.67 -34.61 21.31
C ALA A 610 27.07 -35.23 21.14
N THR A 611 28.09 -34.42 20.82
CA THR A 611 29.49 -34.88 20.66
C THR A 611 30.43 -34.32 21.73
N SER A 612 29.91 -33.84 22.87
CA SER A 612 30.74 -33.28 23.94
C SER A 612 31.30 -34.36 24.86
N ASP A 613 32.62 -34.39 25.03
CA ASP A 613 33.29 -35.35 25.95
C ASP A 613 33.12 -34.98 27.43
N ASP A 614 32.76 -33.73 27.72
CA ASP A 614 32.71 -33.16 29.08
C ASP A 614 31.27 -32.89 29.57
N LEU A 615 30.35 -32.52 28.68
CA LEU A 615 28.97 -32.16 29.01
C LEU A 615 27.99 -33.21 28.49
N THR A 616 27.27 -33.85 29.39
CA THR A 616 26.12 -34.69 29.05
C THR A 616 24.84 -33.87 29.22
N VAL A 617 24.08 -33.66 28.15
CA VAL A 617 22.83 -32.88 28.15
C VAL A 617 21.67 -33.78 27.75
N VAL A 618 20.57 -33.71 28.49
CA VAL A 618 19.32 -34.43 28.19
C VAL A 618 18.14 -33.50 28.42
N SER A 619 17.24 -33.42 27.44
CA SER A 619 16.02 -32.61 27.54
C SER A 619 14.79 -33.42 27.16
N ALA A 620 13.65 -33.15 27.78
CA ALA A 620 12.37 -33.73 27.37
C ALA A 620 11.20 -32.77 27.64
N PHE A 621 10.17 -32.89 26.82
CA PHE A 621 8.92 -32.10 26.91
C PHE A 621 7.84 -32.85 27.67
N LEU A 622 6.88 -32.13 28.23
CA LEU A 622 5.66 -32.73 28.78
C LEU A 622 4.66 -33.08 27.66
N PRO A 623 3.89 -34.17 27.78
CA PRO A 623 2.85 -34.55 26.83
C PRO A 623 1.68 -33.56 26.86
N ALA A 624 1.13 -33.25 25.68
CA ALA A 624 0.12 -32.21 25.46
C ALA A 624 -1.21 -32.39 26.22
N SER A 625 -1.45 -33.54 26.87
CA SER A 625 -2.70 -33.85 27.57
C SER A 625 -2.79 -33.29 29.01
N ALA A 626 -1.79 -32.55 29.49
CA ALA A 626 -1.79 -31.91 30.81
C ALA A 626 -2.40 -30.49 30.82
N THR A 627 -2.83 -29.96 29.67
CA THR A 627 -3.55 -28.68 29.58
C THR A 627 -5.05 -28.95 29.44
N ALA A 628 -5.84 -28.51 30.43
CA ALA A 628 -7.22 -28.94 30.62
C ALA A 628 -8.13 -28.73 29.40
N THR A 629 -8.78 -29.81 28.95
CA THR A 629 -9.86 -29.82 27.95
C THR A 629 -11.11 -29.10 28.49
N PRO A 630 -11.69 -28.11 27.80
CA PRO A 630 -12.97 -27.54 28.19
C PRO A 630 -14.13 -28.48 27.84
N LYS A 631 -15.10 -28.52 28.76
CA LYS A 631 -16.34 -29.33 28.78
C LYS A 631 -17.22 -29.13 27.52
N PRO A 632 -17.76 -30.19 26.90
CA PRO A 632 -18.49 -30.10 25.64
C PRO A 632 -19.95 -29.67 25.84
N THR A 633 -20.34 -28.53 25.25
CA THR A 633 -21.75 -28.13 25.16
C THR A 633 -22.09 -27.29 23.92
N ALA A 634 -21.42 -27.49 22.80
CA ALA A 634 -21.81 -26.89 21.53
C ALA A 634 -21.64 -27.90 20.39
N ALA A 635 -22.62 -27.96 19.48
CA ALA A 635 -22.52 -28.73 18.24
C ALA A 635 -21.25 -28.31 17.47
N CYS A 636 -20.60 -29.26 16.81
CA CYS A 636 -19.38 -29.00 16.07
C CYS A 636 -19.63 -28.03 14.90
N ALA A 637 -18.63 -27.22 14.57
CA ALA A 637 -18.71 -26.22 13.53
C ALA A 637 -18.68 -26.86 12.12
N ALA A 638 -19.55 -26.39 11.22
CA ALA A 638 -19.59 -26.83 9.83
C ALA A 638 -18.40 -26.30 9.02
N GLU A 639 -18.15 -26.89 7.85
CA GLU A 639 -17.10 -26.43 6.93
C GLU A 639 -17.25 -24.93 6.60
N GLY A 640 -16.12 -24.21 6.61
CA GLY A 640 -16.06 -22.77 6.40
C GLY A 640 -16.34 -21.92 7.64
N GLN A 641 -16.78 -22.51 8.75
CA GLN A 641 -17.02 -21.79 10.01
C GLN A 641 -15.76 -21.69 10.88
N TYR A 642 -15.76 -20.71 11.78
CA TYR A 642 -14.70 -20.52 12.77
C TYR A 642 -14.64 -21.71 13.74
N CYS A 643 -13.43 -22.18 14.03
CA CYS A 643 -13.21 -23.34 14.90
C CYS A 643 -12.16 -23.13 15.99
N GLY A 644 -11.64 -21.91 16.18
CA GLY A 644 -10.71 -21.63 17.27
C GLY A 644 -9.57 -20.69 16.90
N ASN A 645 -8.58 -20.65 17.77
CA ASN A 645 -7.38 -19.82 17.67
C ASN A 645 -6.28 -20.39 18.58
N ALA A 646 -5.18 -19.65 18.77
CA ALA A 646 -4.06 -20.07 19.62
C ALA A 646 -4.40 -20.35 21.09
N GLN A 647 -5.56 -19.88 21.56
CA GLN A 647 -6.04 -20.16 22.93
C GLN A 647 -6.81 -21.48 23.02
N GLY A 648 -7.12 -22.13 21.89
CA GLY A 648 -7.73 -23.45 21.82
C GLY A 648 -8.69 -23.62 20.64
N THR A 649 -8.97 -24.88 20.34
CA THR A 649 -9.82 -25.30 19.22
C THR A 649 -11.16 -25.88 19.68
N SER A 650 -12.22 -25.66 18.89
CA SER A 650 -13.51 -26.35 19.00
C SER A 650 -13.65 -27.43 17.92
N CYS A 651 -14.56 -28.39 18.12
CA CYS A 651 -14.73 -29.50 17.19
C CYS A 651 -15.34 -29.06 15.84
N CYS A 652 -14.94 -29.74 14.77
CA CYS A 652 -15.50 -29.62 13.43
C CYS A 652 -16.37 -30.85 13.07
N GLU A 653 -17.32 -30.69 12.15
CA GLU A 653 -18.18 -31.78 11.67
C GLU A 653 -17.39 -32.94 11.04
N SER A 654 -17.99 -34.14 11.02
CA SER A 654 -17.36 -35.35 10.46
C SER A 654 -16.97 -35.14 8.99
N ASN A 655 -15.68 -35.34 8.67
CA ASN A 655 -15.01 -35.03 7.39
C ASN A 655 -14.41 -33.62 7.27
N SER A 656 -14.28 -32.88 8.36
CA SER A 656 -13.55 -31.62 8.39
C SER A 656 -12.61 -31.53 9.60
N TYR A 657 -11.62 -30.66 9.53
CA TYR A 657 -10.64 -30.45 10.58
C TYR A 657 -10.40 -28.96 10.82
N CYS A 658 -9.90 -28.60 12.00
CA CYS A 658 -9.71 -27.20 12.38
C CYS A 658 -8.37 -26.67 11.84
N GLN A 659 -8.38 -25.93 10.75
CA GLN A 659 -7.16 -25.42 10.11
C GLN A 659 -6.68 -24.13 10.79
N PRO A 660 -5.40 -24.06 11.24
CA PRO A 660 -4.85 -22.82 11.76
C PRO A 660 -4.31 -21.93 10.64
N TRP A 661 -4.90 -20.75 10.46
CA TRP A 661 -4.47 -19.77 9.46
C TRP A 661 -3.52 -18.71 10.01
N ASN A 662 -3.68 -18.38 11.29
CA ASN A 662 -2.81 -17.53 12.10
C ASN A 662 -3.22 -17.70 13.57
N THR A 663 -2.43 -17.12 14.48
CA THR A 663 -2.63 -17.17 15.93
C THR A 663 -4.04 -16.77 16.41
N TYR A 664 -4.81 -16.02 15.62
CA TYR A 664 -6.11 -15.48 16.02
C TYR A 664 -7.31 -16.12 15.31
N TYR A 665 -7.10 -16.96 14.29
CA TYR A 665 -8.20 -17.42 13.45
C TYR A 665 -7.97 -18.80 12.84
N TYR A 666 -8.75 -19.78 13.28
CA TYR A 666 -8.82 -21.13 12.72
C TYR A 666 -10.21 -21.38 12.13
N GLN A 667 -10.26 -22.23 11.10
CA GLN A 667 -11.48 -22.51 10.36
C GLN A 667 -11.65 -24.00 10.08
N CYS A 668 -12.89 -24.52 10.15
CA CYS A 668 -13.15 -25.89 9.72
C CYS A 668 -13.03 -26.00 8.20
N ILE A 669 -12.22 -26.95 7.73
CA ILE A 669 -12.02 -27.23 6.30
C ILE A 669 -12.22 -28.72 6.04
N GLY A 670 -12.81 -29.08 4.90
CA GLY A 670 -12.95 -30.46 4.48
C GLY A 670 -11.60 -31.21 4.45
N LEU A 671 -11.63 -32.48 4.86
CA LEU A 671 -10.46 -33.36 4.81
C LEU A 671 -10.05 -33.59 3.34
N PRO A 672 -8.78 -33.31 2.96
CA PRO A 672 -8.29 -33.61 1.63
C PRO A 672 -8.25 -35.13 1.39
N ASP A 673 -8.56 -35.55 0.16
CA ASP A 673 -8.51 -36.95 -0.23
C ASP A 673 -7.12 -37.57 0.01
N GLY A 674 -7.09 -38.71 0.72
CA GLY A 674 -5.85 -39.41 1.04
C GLY A 674 -5.09 -38.85 2.25
N CYS A 675 -5.69 -37.95 3.04
CA CYS A 675 -5.09 -37.41 4.27
C CYS A 675 -5.96 -37.75 5.48
N GLY A 676 -5.34 -38.22 6.56
CA GLY A 676 -6.03 -38.69 7.75
C GLY A 676 -5.37 -38.23 9.04
N ASN A 677 -6.15 -38.25 10.12
CA ASN A 677 -5.71 -37.91 11.48
C ASN A 677 -4.98 -36.56 11.54
N LEU A 678 -5.57 -35.51 10.97
CA LEU A 678 -5.03 -34.16 11.08
C LEU A 678 -5.18 -33.65 12.52
N GLU A 679 -4.06 -33.30 13.13
CA GLU A 679 -3.94 -32.80 14.49
C GLU A 679 -3.57 -31.32 14.46
N THR A 680 -4.49 -30.46 14.90
CA THR A 680 -4.30 -29.00 15.00
C THR A 680 -3.49 -28.63 16.24
N ASP A 681 -2.61 -27.65 16.08
CA ASP A 681 -1.67 -27.18 17.08
C ASP A 681 -0.73 -28.27 17.62
N VAL A 682 -0.43 -29.25 16.78
CA VAL A 682 0.49 -30.34 17.09
C VAL A 682 1.60 -30.38 16.05
N ASP A 683 2.84 -30.48 16.51
CA ASP A 683 4.03 -30.81 15.73
C ASP A 683 4.47 -32.24 16.07
N TYR A 684 4.72 -33.06 15.04
CA TYR A 684 5.38 -34.36 15.20
C TYR A 684 6.90 -34.11 15.26
N TYR A 685 7.37 -33.51 16.34
CA TYR A 685 8.73 -32.97 16.45
C TYR A 685 9.80 -34.04 16.23
N GLY A 686 10.82 -33.70 15.44
CA GLY A 686 11.87 -34.62 15.00
C GLY A 686 11.46 -35.56 13.86
N ASN A 687 12.27 -36.60 13.62
CA ASN A 687 12.05 -37.60 12.55
C ASN A 687 11.97 -37.02 11.12
N ASP A 688 12.52 -35.82 10.92
CA ASP A 688 12.50 -35.09 9.65
C ASP A 688 13.32 -35.80 8.57
N LEU A 689 12.64 -36.23 7.51
CA LEU A 689 13.26 -36.74 6.28
C LEU A 689 13.73 -35.61 5.39
N SER A 690 12.87 -34.63 5.23
CA SER A 690 13.09 -33.45 4.41
C SER A 690 12.05 -32.41 4.74
N SER A 691 12.35 -31.16 4.45
CA SER A 691 11.38 -30.08 4.52
C SER A 691 11.18 -29.46 3.14
N ALA A 692 9.98 -28.94 2.92
CA ALA A 692 9.62 -28.22 1.71
C ALA A 692 8.77 -27.03 2.11
N LEU A 693 9.07 -25.86 1.56
CA LEU A 693 8.18 -24.71 1.68
C LEU A 693 6.90 -25.01 0.89
N THR A 694 5.77 -25.03 1.59
CA THR A 694 4.47 -25.31 0.97
C THR A 694 3.46 -24.31 1.48
N LEU A 695 2.48 -23.96 0.67
CA LEU A 695 1.55 -22.91 1.05
C LEU A 695 0.37 -23.43 1.88
N TYR A 696 0.15 -24.75 1.90
CA TYR A 696 -1.02 -25.34 2.51
C TYR A 696 -0.74 -26.74 3.07
N PRO A 697 -1.41 -27.14 4.17
CA PRO A 697 -1.17 -28.44 4.78
C PRO A 697 -1.57 -29.64 3.92
N TRP A 698 -2.57 -29.52 3.04
CA TRP A 698 -2.94 -30.62 2.14
C TRP A 698 -1.85 -30.90 1.08
N LEU A 699 -1.08 -29.87 0.69
CA LEU A 699 0.10 -30.05 -0.17
C LEU A 699 1.18 -30.82 0.59
N CYS A 700 1.31 -30.59 1.90
CA CYS A 700 2.25 -31.32 2.74
C CYS A 700 1.93 -32.82 2.78
N CYS A 701 0.65 -33.17 2.89
CA CYS A 701 0.18 -34.54 2.75
C CYS A 701 0.50 -35.15 1.38
N SER A 702 0.20 -34.43 0.29
CA SER A 702 0.47 -34.90 -1.08
C SER A 702 1.97 -35.08 -1.35
N LEU A 703 2.81 -34.23 -0.76
CA LEU A 703 4.26 -34.38 -0.83
C LEU A 703 4.72 -35.58 -0.04
N CYS A 704 4.23 -35.77 1.18
CA CYS A 704 4.56 -36.94 1.96
C CYS A 704 4.15 -38.25 1.26
N GLN A 705 3.00 -38.29 0.56
CA GLN A 705 2.60 -39.43 -0.26
C GLN A 705 3.58 -39.73 -1.41
N LYS A 706 4.19 -38.70 -1.99
CA LYS A 706 5.14 -38.81 -3.13
C LYS A 706 6.60 -38.99 -2.68
N THR A 707 6.89 -38.78 -1.41
CA THR A 707 8.24 -38.87 -0.86
C THR A 707 8.46 -40.25 -0.26
N ASP A 708 9.38 -41.00 -0.85
CA ASP A 708 9.76 -42.32 -0.36
C ASP A 708 10.25 -42.24 1.09
N GLY A 709 9.74 -43.15 1.93
CA GLY A 709 10.02 -43.17 3.37
C GLY A 709 9.16 -42.23 4.23
N CYS A 710 8.41 -41.27 3.66
CA CYS A 710 7.58 -40.35 4.45
C CYS A 710 6.30 -41.02 4.96
N ASN A 711 6.12 -41.10 6.28
CA ASN A 711 4.95 -41.74 6.91
C ASN A 711 4.12 -40.77 7.75
N ALA A 712 4.61 -39.55 8.00
CA ALA A 712 3.89 -38.50 8.66
C ALA A 712 4.41 -37.14 8.20
N TYR A 713 3.68 -36.07 8.51
CA TYR A 713 4.14 -34.73 8.19
C TYR A 713 3.65 -33.72 9.22
N THR A 714 4.39 -32.61 9.34
CA THR A 714 3.96 -31.43 10.08
C THR A 714 4.05 -30.20 9.19
N PHE A 715 2.95 -29.50 9.07
CA PHE A 715 2.88 -28.20 8.43
C PHE A 715 2.94 -27.10 9.48
N VAL A 716 3.96 -26.26 9.46
CA VAL A 716 4.11 -25.12 10.37
C VAL A 716 3.86 -23.85 9.59
N ASN A 717 2.72 -23.19 9.87
CA ASN A 717 2.28 -22.04 9.09
C ASN A 717 3.07 -20.75 9.41
N LEU A 718 3.62 -20.64 10.62
CA LEU A 718 4.40 -19.49 11.10
C LEU A 718 5.88 -19.82 11.29
N ASP A 719 6.41 -20.74 10.49
CA ASP A 719 7.84 -21.06 10.53
C ASP A 719 8.67 -19.83 10.13
N PRO A 720 9.79 -19.52 10.80
CA PRO A 720 10.64 -18.38 10.47
C PRO A 720 11.13 -18.36 9.01
N ALA A 721 11.22 -19.53 8.36
CA ALA A 721 11.56 -19.66 6.95
C ALA A 721 10.36 -19.49 5.99
N GLY A 722 9.15 -19.29 6.52
CA GLY A 722 7.87 -19.28 5.81
C GLY A 722 7.13 -20.62 5.92
N PRO A 723 5.84 -20.71 5.56
CA PRO A 723 5.02 -21.91 5.79
C PRO A 723 5.72 -23.19 5.29
N THR A 724 6.11 -24.05 6.22
CA THR A 724 7.00 -25.17 5.95
C THR A 724 6.30 -26.49 6.21
N CYS A 725 6.40 -27.39 5.23
CA CYS A 725 6.06 -28.78 5.38
C CYS A 725 7.30 -29.58 5.77
N TYR A 726 7.25 -30.20 6.93
CA TYR A 726 8.23 -31.16 7.40
C TYR A 726 7.72 -32.56 7.12
N MET A 727 8.33 -33.24 6.15
CA MET A 727 8.06 -34.64 5.82
C MET A 727 8.87 -35.53 6.75
N LYS A 728 8.21 -36.50 7.37
CA LYS A 728 8.77 -37.23 8.51
C LYS A 728 8.67 -38.74 8.31
N THR A 729 9.63 -39.47 8.88
CA THR A 729 9.64 -40.95 8.89
C THR A 729 8.58 -41.54 9.81
N SER A 730 8.09 -40.79 10.81
CA SER A 730 7.14 -41.26 11.83
C SER A 730 6.30 -40.10 12.39
N SER A 731 5.11 -40.42 12.94
CA SER A 731 4.27 -39.51 13.73
C SER A 731 4.62 -39.49 15.24
N SER A 732 5.76 -40.07 15.62
CA SER A 732 6.29 -40.02 16.99
C SER A 732 6.76 -38.59 17.33
N GLY A 733 6.83 -38.23 18.62
CA GLY A 733 7.33 -36.91 19.05
C GLY A 733 6.29 -35.78 19.08
N ARG A 734 5.01 -36.09 19.36
CA ARG A 734 3.93 -35.08 19.42
C ARG A 734 4.21 -33.99 20.48
N VAL A 735 4.32 -32.75 20.04
CA VAL A 735 4.49 -31.55 20.87
C VAL A 735 3.39 -30.56 20.52
N ALA A 736 2.84 -29.88 21.54
CA ALA A 736 1.92 -28.78 21.31
C ALA A 736 2.68 -27.61 20.65
N SER A 737 2.26 -27.24 19.44
CA SER A 737 2.88 -26.19 18.65
C SER A 737 1.77 -25.36 18.01
N VAL A 738 1.49 -24.21 18.62
CA VAL A 738 0.42 -23.31 18.18
C VAL A 738 0.62 -22.90 16.72
N GLY A 739 -0.37 -23.18 15.89
CA GLY A 739 -0.37 -22.88 14.47
C GLY A 739 0.26 -23.97 13.60
N ALA A 740 0.76 -25.06 14.19
CA ALA A 740 1.17 -26.25 13.46
C ALA A 740 -0.04 -27.14 13.13
N LEU A 741 0.06 -27.90 12.05
CA LEU A 741 -0.90 -28.93 11.69
C LEU A 741 -0.15 -30.18 11.26
N SER A 742 -0.30 -31.25 12.02
CA SER A 742 0.32 -32.53 11.71
C SER A 742 -0.68 -33.53 11.16
N GLY A 743 -0.23 -34.51 10.39
CA GLY A 743 -1.10 -35.57 9.90
C GLY A 743 -0.37 -36.74 9.28
N VAL A 744 -1.13 -37.75 8.90
CA VAL A 744 -0.62 -38.95 8.23
C VAL A 744 -1.32 -39.17 6.88
N PRO A 745 -0.58 -39.54 5.83
CA PRO A 745 -1.18 -39.88 4.55
C PRO A 745 -1.92 -41.23 4.64
N LEU A 746 -3.15 -41.27 4.14
CA LEU A 746 -3.95 -42.49 3.95
C LEU A 746 -3.71 -43.04 2.53
N ASN A 747 -3.35 -44.33 2.44
CA ASN A 747 -3.02 -45.08 1.21
C ASN A 747 -1.74 -44.64 0.46
N LYS A 748 -0.58 -45.18 0.88
CA LYS A 748 0.53 -45.38 -0.07
C LYS A 748 0.13 -46.49 -1.03
N THR A 749 -0.31 -46.15 -2.24
CA THR A 749 -0.35 -47.16 -3.31
C THR A 749 1.10 -47.51 -3.63
N THR A 750 1.45 -48.76 -3.34
CA THR A 750 2.81 -49.33 -3.46
C THR A 750 3.19 -49.55 -4.91
#